data_AF-A0A2E8MAL2-F1
#
_entry.id   AF-A0A2E8MAL2-F1
#
_cell.length_a   1.000
_cell.length_b   1.000
_cell.length_c   1.000
_cell.angle_alpha   90.00
_cell.angle_beta   90.00
_cell.angle_gamma   90.00
#
_symmetry.space_group_name_H-M   'P 1'
#
loop_
_entity.id
_entity.type
_entity.pdbx_description
1 polymer ?
#
loop_
_entity_poly.entity_id
_entity_poly.type
_entity_poly.pdbx_seq_one_letter_code
_entity_poly.pdbx_strand_id
1 'polypeptide(L)'
;MRAKGISAVIGLFVIAAASTSRADVALKPFLENYCLQCHGAEKQKGDRRFDRLGADLKNHDDAETLQEILDQLNLGEMPPEEEKQPSSEELKTIVAELTETLQRARTAARENSGRAVLRRLNRAEYRNTIRDLFALNMVDFDPTIGFPPDDSVEGFDNVGEGLVTSDYLLQNYLEAARKVADKAIRPGLRPEKIHLISKGEEIGGTMRGFRAEVARMTIKLRQPLNLSQLRKRGVPADGEYVIRAKALAHQRKSRYKDEDLRFNSDEPMRLSISIDSRELGATAHRTIGEFEIRDDEITTIEHRVWLDRGFNFNLHWANGPNGSFKRIMRKVLPKYTDDAIYPLRNPPEMYIGSGPELHVYELEIEGPFYDEWPPAGFARFFPDPPKKPDSEYLDASLSRLAARAFRRPVSSAELQPYLALANRHFEKHKDFWAAAKYGVRAILTSPNFIYLAEEGSKKLSRNELATRLSYFLWSSMPDAELLAASLEEPDVLRNQVGRMLRDPRSSAFVENFAGQWLGLRKLGEMPPDPEKNRGYYADDLESAMREETHRLFRHILDGNRSILEFINADYTFLNAALARHYGIPGVNSDEFQMVTLKADHHRGGLLGHGSILTATSNGIETQPVVRGVWILENLLGTPPPPPPPDIEPIEPDTRGLNTMRKLMEKHRDNPTCFECHRRIDPLGLAMENFDHVGVWRERYAKKSLIDPSGKMVDGTPIGGPDSIRNYLLKRTNQFT
;
A
#
# COMPACT_ATOMS: atom_id res chain seq x y z
N MET A 1 -49.16 -17.66 -36.41
CA MET A 1 -49.14 -17.58 -37.90
C MET A 1 -47.90 -16.80 -38.33
N ARG A 2 -47.29 -17.24 -39.45
CA ARG A 2 -45.97 -16.90 -40.00
C ARG A 2 -45.80 -15.44 -40.48
N ALA A 3 -44.56 -14.92 -40.43
CA ALA A 3 -43.70 -14.51 -41.58
C ALA A 3 -42.67 -13.42 -41.14
N LYS A 4 -41.35 -13.71 -41.12
CA LYS A 4 -40.28 -13.40 -42.13
C LYS A 4 -39.98 -11.90 -42.28
N GLY A 5 -38.76 -11.36 -42.32
CA GLY A 5 -37.37 -11.84 -42.51
C GLY A 5 -36.41 -10.64 -42.25
N ILE A 6 -35.09 -10.78 -42.07
CA ILE A 6 -34.05 -10.78 -43.13
C ILE A 6 -32.71 -11.21 -42.50
N SER A 7 -31.96 -12.03 -43.25
CA SER A 7 -30.64 -12.61 -42.97
C SER A 7 -29.50 -11.58 -42.84
N ALA A 8 -28.50 -11.91 -42.00
CA ALA A 8 -27.13 -11.41 -42.15
C ALA A 8 -26.12 -12.50 -41.77
N VAL A 9 -25.50 -13.06 -42.81
CA VAL A 9 -24.16 -13.68 -42.95
C VAL A 9 -23.54 -14.34 -41.71
N ILE A 10 -23.57 -15.67 -41.70
CA ILE A 10 -22.68 -16.54 -40.92
C ILE A 10 -21.33 -16.59 -41.66
N GLY A 11 -20.31 -15.96 -41.11
CA GLY A 11 -18.92 -16.17 -41.49
C GLY A 11 -18.37 -17.38 -40.75
N LEU A 12 -18.21 -18.50 -41.46
CA LEU A 12 -17.57 -19.71 -40.97
C LEU A 12 -16.05 -19.45 -40.94
N PHE A 13 -15.45 -19.27 -39.76
CA PHE A 13 -13.99 -19.28 -39.61
C PHE A 13 -13.51 -20.70 -39.28
N VAL A 14 -12.93 -21.34 -40.28
CA VAL A 14 -12.04 -22.49 -40.10
C VAL A 14 -10.66 -21.93 -39.81
N ILE A 15 -10.17 -22.11 -38.58
CA ILE A 15 -8.74 -21.97 -38.25
C ILE A 15 -8.31 -23.29 -37.58
N ALA A 16 -7.12 -23.74 -38.00
CA ALA A 16 -6.53 -25.06 -37.83
C ALA A 16 -6.65 -25.71 -36.45
N ALA A 17 -6.77 -27.03 -36.48
CA ALA A 17 -6.73 -27.90 -35.32
C ALA A 17 -5.35 -27.92 -34.64
N ALA A 18 -5.40 -27.95 -33.31
CA ALA A 18 -4.44 -28.50 -32.36
C ALA A 18 -3.01 -27.94 -32.38
N SER A 19 -2.79 -26.91 -31.56
CA SER A 19 -1.66 -26.91 -30.64
C SER A 19 -2.22 -26.74 -29.22
N THR A 20 -1.96 -27.69 -28.34
CA THR A 20 -2.18 -27.52 -26.90
C THR A 20 -1.30 -26.35 -26.45
N SER A 21 -1.90 -25.25 -26.01
CA SER A 21 -1.14 -24.14 -25.46
C SER A 21 -0.39 -24.64 -24.20
N ARG A 22 0.79 -24.09 -23.91
CA ARG A 22 1.54 -24.39 -22.67
C ARG A 22 0.65 -24.21 -21.43
N ALA A 23 -0.22 -23.20 -21.48
CA ALA A 23 -1.24 -22.90 -20.48
C ALA A 23 -2.21 -24.07 -20.22
N ASP A 24 -2.61 -24.81 -21.24
CA ASP A 24 -3.51 -25.97 -21.09
C ASP A 24 -2.83 -27.13 -20.34
N VAL A 25 -1.50 -27.19 -20.38
CA VAL A 25 -0.68 -28.25 -19.75
C VAL A 25 -0.50 -28.01 -18.25
N ALA A 26 -0.41 -26.77 -17.79
CA ALA A 26 -0.25 -26.45 -16.37
C ALA A 26 -1.59 -26.16 -15.66
N LEU A 27 -2.54 -25.54 -16.37
CA LEU A 27 -3.82 -25.14 -15.77
C LEU A 27 -4.70 -26.33 -15.42
N LYS A 28 -4.81 -27.33 -16.30
CA LYS A 28 -5.67 -28.50 -16.04
C LYS A 28 -5.26 -29.27 -14.79
N PRO A 29 -3.98 -29.67 -14.61
CA PRO A 29 -3.55 -30.32 -13.38
C PRO A 29 -3.76 -29.45 -12.13
N PHE A 30 -3.60 -28.13 -12.26
CA PHE A 30 -3.82 -27.22 -11.13
C PHE A 30 -5.31 -27.19 -10.73
N LEU A 31 -6.20 -26.99 -11.69
CA LEU A 31 -7.65 -26.99 -11.45
C LEU A 31 -8.12 -28.32 -10.88
N GLU A 32 -7.63 -29.45 -11.42
CA GLU A 32 -7.96 -30.79 -10.94
C GLU A 32 -7.56 -31.00 -9.48
N ASN A 33 -6.37 -30.54 -9.09
CA ASN A 33 -5.84 -30.75 -7.76
C ASN A 33 -6.43 -29.82 -6.69
N TYR A 34 -6.80 -28.60 -7.06
CA TYR A 34 -7.10 -27.53 -6.10
C TYR A 34 -8.51 -26.93 -6.24
N CYS A 35 -9.17 -27.07 -7.39
CA CYS A 35 -10.41 -26.32 -7.68
C CYS A 35 -11.62 -27.21 -7.97
N LEU A 36 -11.47 -28.31 -8.71
CA LEU A 36 -12.60 -29.13 -9.21
C LEU A 36 -13.41 -29.84 -8.13
N GLN A 37 -12.85 -30.04 -6.94
CA GLN A 37 -13.61 -30.60 -5.80
C GLN A 37 -14.79 -29.69 -5.40
N CYS A 38 -14.64 -28.38 -5.56
CA CYS A 38 -15.65 -27.38 -5.20
C CYS A 38 -16.31 -26.71 -6.39
N HIS A 39 -15.65 -26.68 -7.55
CA HIS A 39 -16.08 -26.02 -8.78
C HIS A 39 -16.14 -27.00 -9.97
N GLY A 40 -16.48 -28.26 -9.73
CA GLY A 40 -16.61 -29.30 -10.75
C GLY A 40 -18.05 -29.67 -11.07
N ALA A 41 -18.25 -30.81 -11.72
CA ALA A 41 -19.59 -31.27 -12.12
C ALA A 41 -20.52 -31.53 -10.92
N GLU A 42 -19.97 -32.04 -9.82
CA GLU A 42 -20.72 -32.44 -8.62
C GLU A 42 -21.00 -31.29 -7.65
N LYS A 43 -20.06 -30.35 -7.51
CA LYS A 43 -20.19 -29.17 -6.65
C LYS A 43 -19.81 -27.93 -7.44
N GLN A 44 -20.69 -26.92 -7.40
CA GLN A 44 -20.54 -25.66 -8.13
C GLN A 44 -20.64 -24.51 -7.12
N LYS A 45 -19.69 -24.45 -6.19
CA LYS A 45 -19.65 -23.34 -5.22
C LYS A 45 -19.46 -22.03 -6.00
N GLY A 46 -20.22 -21.00 -5.61
CA GLY A 46 -20.22 -19.70 -6.29
C GLY A 46 -20.75 -19.73 -7.74
N ASP A 47 -21.56 -20.74 -8.10
CA ASP A 47 -22.09 -20.91 -9.47
C ASP A 47 -21.00 -21.02 -10.56
N ARG A 48 -19.78 -21.44 -10.18
CA ARG A 48 -18.66 -21.64 -11.09
C ARG A 48 -18.40 -23.12 -11.36
N ARG A 49 -18.05 -23.44 -12.61
CA ARG A 49 -17.77 -24.80 -13.10
C ARG A 49 -16.53 -24.81 -14.00
N PHE A 50 -15.40 -25.27 -13.47
CA PHE A 50 -14.10 -25.25 -14.14
C PHE A 50 -13.77 -26.53 -14.92
N ASP A 51 -14.54 -27.62 -14.78
CA ASP A 51 -14.33 -28.85 -15.60
C ASP A 51 -14.59 -28.65 -17.09
N ARG A 52 -15.21 -27.51 -17.45
CA ARG A 52 -15.51 -27.13 -18.83
C ARG A 52 -14.64 -25.99 -19.35
N LEU A 53 -13.75 -25.47 -18.51
CA LEU A 53 -12.93 -24.31 -18.84
C LEU A 53 -11.83 -24.72 -19.82
N GLY A 54 -11.86 -24.18 -21.04
CA GLY A 54 -10.82 -24.38 -22.03
C GLY A 54 -9.71 -23.35 -21.89
N ALA A 55 -8.44 -23.75 -22.00
CA ALA A 55 -7.31 -22.82 -21.98
C ALA A 55 -7.08 -22.08 -23.32
N ASP A 56 -7.97 -22.24 -24.30
CA ASP A 56 -7.75 -21.73 -25.67
C ASP A 56 -8.23 -20.28 -25.89
N LEU A 57 -8.84 -19.64 -24.88
CA LEU A 57 -9.24 -18.22 -24.83
C LEU A 57 -10.02 -17.72 -26.07
N LYS A 58 -10.63 -18.61 -26.87
CA LYS A 58 -11.44 -18.23 -28.03
C LYS A 58 -12.80 -17.63 -27.65
N ASN A 59 -13.29 -17.91 -26.45
CA ASN A 59 -14.54 -17.38 -25.93
C ASN A 59 -14.26 -16.31 -24.86
N HIS A 60 -14.99 -15.21 -24.91
CA HIS A 60 -14.90 -14.11 -23.93
C HIS A 60 -15.16 -14.59 -22.49
N ASP A 61 -16.14 -15.49 -22.31
CA ASP A 61 -16.55 -15.99 -21.00
C ASP A 61 -15.45 -16.84 -20.32
N ASP A 62 -14.63 -17.56 -21.10
CA ASP A 62 -13.50 -18.33 -20.58
C ASP A 62 -12.36 -17.39 -20.10
N ALA A 63 -12.14 -16.27 -20.81
CA ALA A 63 -11.15 -15.27 -20.44
C ALA A 63 -11.52 -14.54 -19.14
N GLU A 64 -12.80 -14.19 -18.98
CA GLU A 64 -13.34 -13.60 -17.76
C GLU A 64 -13.20 -14.55 -16.57
N THR A 65 -13.57 -15.83 -16.76
CA THR A 65 -13.43 -16.86 -15.72
C THR A 65 -11.96 -17.07 -15.30
N LEU A 66 -11.03 -17.05 -16.25
CA LEU A 66 -9.59 -17.16 -15.96
C LEU A 66 -9.04 -15.94 -15.22
N GLN A 67 -9.54 -14.74 -15.52
CA GLN A 67 -9.21 -13.54 -14.76
C GLN A 67 -9.69 -13.65 -13.31
N GLU A 68 -10.89 -14.16 -13.08
CA GLU A 68 -11.42 -14.35 -11.71
C GLU A 68 -10.59 -15.35 -10.90
N ILE A 69 -10.17 -16.45 -11.53
CA ILE A 69 -9.28 -17.42 -10.90
C ILE A 69 -7.98 -16.73 -10.50
N LEU A 70 -7.39 -15.95 -11.42
CA LEU A 70 -6.17 -15.19 -11.14
C LEU A 70 -6.34 -14.21 -9.97
N ASP A 71 -7.43 -13.46 -9.93
CA ASP A 71 -7.74 -12.50 -8.85
C ASP A 71 -7.84 -13.22 -7.49
N GLN A 72 -8.56 -14.34 -7.42
CA GLN A 72 -8.75 -15.11 -6.19
C GLN A 72 -7.46 -15.79 -5.69
N LEU A 73 -6.59 -16.22 -6.62
CA LEU A 73 -5.26 -16.74 -6.28
C LEU A 73 -4.35 -15.62 -5.74
N ASN A 74 -4.37 -14.44 -6.35
CA ASN A 74 -3.59 -13.28 -5.91
C ASN A 74 -4.01 -12.78 -4.52
N LEU A 75 -5.29 -12.91 -4.18
CA LEU A 75 -5.82 -12.56 -2.86
C LEU A 75 -5.54 -13.64 -1.80
N GLY A 76 -5.11 -14.84 -2.20
CA GLY A 76 -4.93 -15.97 -1.31
C GLY A 76 -6.24 -16.50 -0.70
N GLU A 77 -7.39 -16.14 -1.28
CA GLU A 77 -8.71 -16.58 -0.79
C GLU A 77 -9.06 -17.99 -1.26
N MET A 78 -8.45 -18.44 -2.37
CA MET A 78 -8.67 -19.76 -2.95
C MET A 78 -7.33 -20.49 -3.16
N PRO A 79 -7.26 -21.80 -2.82
CA PRO A 79 -8.29 -22.60 -2.17
C PRO A 79 -8.56 -22.17 -0.71
N PRO A 80 -9.74 -22.47 -0.11
CA PRO A 80 -10.04 -22.13 1.28
C PRO A 80 -9.06 -22.77 2.28
N GLU A 81 -8.80 -22.13 3.43
CA GLU A 81 -7.80 -22.58 4.43
C GLU A 81 -7.94 -24.05 4.86
N GLU A 82 -9.16 -24.60 4.86
CA GLU A 82 -9.47 -25.98 5.26
C GLU A 82 -9.19 -27.03 4.16
N GLU A 83 -8.92 -26.59 2.93
CA GLU A 83 -8.69 -27.44 1.76
C GLU A 83 -7.20 -27.51 1.42
N LYS A 84 -6.85 -28.41 0.49
CA LYS A 84 -5.47 -28.60 0.03
C LYS A 84 -4.93 -27.31 -0.58
N GLN A 85 -3.88 -26.76 0.02
CA GLN A 85 -3.21 -25.55 -0.46
C GLN A 85 -2.09 -25.88 -1.47
N PRO A 86 -1.98 -25.13 -2.57
CA PRO A 86 -0.83 -25.20 -3.47
C PRO A 86 0.44 -24.68 -2.77
N SER A 87 1.60 -25.21 -3.16
CA SER A 87 2.88 -24.66 -2.70
C SER A 87 3.12 -23.26 -3.27
N SER A 88 4.02 -22.49 -2.64
CA SER A 88 4.39 -21.15 -3.10
C SER A 88 4.94 -21.14 -4.53
N GLU A 89 5.63 -22.21 -4.94
CA GLU A 89 6.18 -22.34 -6.29
C GLU A 89 5.11 -22.72 -7.31
N GLU A 90 4.16 -23.58 -6.97
CA GLU A 90 2.99 -23.88 -7.81
C GLU A 90 2.13 -22.62 -8.02
N LEU A 91 1.89 -21.85 -6.96
CA LEU A 91 1.15 -20.58 -7.03
C LEU A 91 1.82 -19.57 -7.96
N LYS A 92 3.13 -19.31 -7.77
CA LYS A 92 3.87 -18.39 -8.65
C LYS A 92 3.80 -18.83 -10.10
N THR A 93 3.97 -20.12 -10.36
CA THR A 93 3.97 -20.68 -11.70
C THR A 93 2.61 -20.48 -12.38
N ILE A 94 1.51 -20.86 -11.71
CA ILE A 94 0.18 -20.74 -12.31
C ILE A 94 -0.25 -19.28 -12.48
N VAL A 95 0.07 -18.41 -11.52
CA VAL A 95 -0.22 -16.97 -11.60
C VAL A 95 0.52 -16.34 -12.77
N ALA A 96 1.82 -16.63 -12.94
CA ALA A 96 2.59 -16.13 -14.07
C ALA A 96 2.03 -16.60 -15.41
N GLU A 97 1.67 -17.88 -15.51
CA GLU A 97 1.17 -18.47 -16.76
C GLU A 97 -0.23 -17.99 -17.14
N LEU A 98 -1.13 -17.84 -16.15
CA LEU A 98 -2.44 -17.21 -16.36
C LEU A 98 -2.29 -15.76 -16.81
N THR A 99 -1.40 -15.00 -16.16
CA THR A 99 -1.11 -13.60 -16.51
C THR A 99 -0.62 -13.49 -17.95
N GLU A 100 0.38 -14.29 -18.36
CA GLU A 100 0.92 -14.26 -19.72
C GLU A 100 -0.13 -14.69 -20.77
N THR A 101 -0.97 -15.67 -20.43
CA THR A 101 -1.97 -16.21 -21.35
C THR A 101 -3.12 -15.24 -21.57
N LEU A 102 -3.61 -14.62 -20.50
CA LEU A 102 -4.59 -13.53 -20.57
C LEU A 102 -4.02 -12.33 -21.33
N GLN A 103 -2.76 -11.96 -21.10
CA GLN A 103 -2.11 -10.86 -21.82
C GLN A 103 -2.03 -11.14 -23.32
N ARG A 104 -1.60 -12.33 -23.74
CA ARG A 104 -1.54 -12.70 -25.17
C ARG A 104 -2.91 -12.71 -25.84
N ALA A 105 -3.93 -13.23 -25.17
CA ALA A 105 -5.29 -13.22 -25.71
C ALA A 105 -5.84 -11.79 -25.83
N ARG A 106 -5.55 -10.91 -24.86
CA ARG A 106 -5.88 -9.48 -24.93
C ARG A 106 -5.20 -8.85 -26.16
N THR A 107 -3.91 -9.05 -26.37
CA THR A 107 -3.20 -8.54 -27.56
C THR A 107 -3.81 -9.05 -28.87
N ALA A 108 -4.12 -10.34 -28.97
CA ALA A 108 -4.72 -10.94 -30.17
C ALA A 108 -6.17 -10.48 -30.44
N ALA A 109 -6.97 -10.28 -29.38
CA ALA A 109 -8.32 -9.72 -29.48
C ALA A 109 -8.31 -8.24 -29.91
N ARG A 110 -7.24 -7.51 -29.60
CA ARG A 110 -7.06 -6.09 -29.97
C ARG A 110 -6.71 -5.89 -31.43
N GLU A 111 -5.78 -6.68 -31.97
CA GLU A 111 -5.40 -6.61 -33.39
C GLU A 111 -6.61 -6.80 -34.32
N ASN A 112 -7.64 -7.52 -33.84
CA ASN A 112 -8.85 -7.82 -34.59
C ASN A 112 -10.06 -6.91 -34.29
N SER A 113 -10.06 -6.08 -33.22
CA SER A 113 -11.30 -5.44 -32.75
C SER A 113 -11.43 -3.93 -33.02
N GLY A 114 -10.34 -3.19 -33.23
CA GLY A 114 -10.39 -1.75 -33.55
C GLY A 114 -11.20 -0.88 -32.56
N ARG A 115 -11.55 -1.40 -31.37
CA ARG A 115 -12.38 -0.74 -30.36
C ARG A 115 -11.48 0.02 -29.39
N ALA A 116 -11.90 1.23 -29.03
CA ALA A 116 -11.23 2.05 -28.02
C ALA A 116 -11.13 1.28 -26.69
N VAL A 117 -9.92 1.16 -26.15
CA VAL A 117 -9.65 0.54 -24.85
C VAL A 117 -10.26 1.42 -23.78
N LEU A 118 -11.27 0.92 -23.06
CA LEU A 118 -11.86 1.64 -21.94
C LEU A 118 -10.87 1.65 -20.77
N ARG A 119 -10.50 2.84 -20.31
CA ARG A 119 -9.62 3.02 -19.15
C ARG A 119 -10.47 3.27 -17.90
N ARG A 120 -10.53 2.30 -16.97
CA ARG A 120 -11.08 2.57 -15.63
C ARG A 120 -10.08 3.33 -14.76
N LEU A 121 -10.57 3.88 -13.65
CA LEU A 121 -9.71 4.34 -12.57
C LEU A 121 -8.99 3.14 -11.96
N ASN A 122 -7.67 3.25 -11.81
CA ASN A 122 -6.93 2.30 -10.97
C ASN A 122 -7.29 2.52 -9.48
N ARG A 123 -6.80 1.65 -8.60
CA ARG A 123 -7.09 1.70 -7.15
C ARG A 123 -6.74 3.06 -6.53
N ALA A 124 -5.55 3.58 -6.83
CA ALA A 124 -5.08 4.85 -6.29
C ALA A 124 -5.93 6.03 -6.77
N GLU A 125 -6.27 6.06 -8.05
CA GLU A 125 -7.11 7.07 -8.68
C GLU A 125 -8.54 7.05 -8.16
N TYR A 126 -9.12 5.86 -7.94
CA TYR A 126 -10.44 5.73 -7.32
C TYR A 126 -10.42 6.31 -5.90
N ARG A 127 -9.46 5.89 -5.06
CA ARG A 127 -9.31 6.38 -3.69
C ARG A 127 -9.17 7.91 -3.65
N ASN A 128 -8.27 8.47 -4.46
CA ASN A 128 -8.05 9.91 -4.53
C ASN A 128 -9.27 10.67 -5.08
N THR A 129 -9.98 10.10 -6.05
CA THR A 129 -11.22 10.69 -6.58
C THR A 129 -12.28 10.79 -5.50
N ILE A 130 -12.48 9.72 -4.70
CA ILE A 130 -13.43 9.73 -3.57
C ILE A 130 -13.01 10.76 -2.51
N ARG A 131 -11.71 10.84 -2.19
CA ARG A 131 -11.14 11.83 -1.25
C ARG A 131 -11.53 13.23 -1.66
N ASP A 132 -11.25 13.59 -2.91
CA ASP A 132 -11.47 14.96 -3.38
C ASP A 132 -12.94 15.24 -3.63
N LEU A 133 -13.73 14.23 -4.01
CA LEU A 133 -15.17 14.37 -4.28
C LEU A 133 -15.92 14.71 -3.01
N PHE A 134 -15.64 14.00 -1.91
CA PHE A 134 -16.36 14.13 -0.63
C PHE A 134 -15.53 14.76 0.51
N ALA A 135 -14.32 15.25 0.22
CA ALA A 135 -13.40 15.78 1.24
C ALA A 135 -13.21 14.84 2.44
N LEU A 136 -13.09 13.53 2.17
CA LEU A 136 -12.94 12.51 3.20
C LEU A 136 -11.46 12.36 3.58
N ASN A 137 -11.18 12.23 4.87
CA ASN A 137 -9.85 11.86 5.34
C ASN A 137 -9.59 10.37 5.03
N MET A 138 -8.52 10.11 4.28
CA MET A 138 -8.15 8.76 3.80
C MET A 138 -7.06 8.06 4.62
N VAL A 139 -6.66 8.63 5.77
CA VAL A 139 -5.65 8.04 6.66
C VAL A 139 -6.20 6.80 7.39
N ASP A 140 -7.44 6.91 7.88
CA ASP A 140 -8.14 5.85 8.63
C ASP A 140 -9.36 5.29 7.89
N PHE A 141 -9.51 5.67 6.62
CA PHE A 141 -10.57 5.19 5.76
C PHE A 141 -10.03 5.01 4.35
N ASP A 142 -9.92 3.77 3.90
CA ASP A 142 -9.65 3.47 2.51
C ASP A 142 -10.73 2.51 2.00
N PRO A 143 -11.65 2.99 1.12
CA PRO A 143 -12.71 2.15 0.58
C PRO A 143 -12.19 1.09 -0.39
N THR A 144 -10.90 1.13 -0.75
CA THR A 144 -10.26 0.25 -1.74
C THR A 144 -9.43 -0.88 -1.14
N ILE A 145 -9.41 -1.05 0.18
CA ILE A 145 -8.60 -2.09 0.86
C ILE A 145 -8.85 -3.49 0.29
N GLY A 146 -10.10 -3.81 -0.06
CA GLY A 146 -10.48 -5.11 -0.63
C GLY A 146 -10.34 -5.21 -2.15
N PHE A 147 -9.85 -4.16 -2.83
CA PHE A 147 -9.72 -4.21 -4.28
C PHE A 147 -8.56 -5.15 -4.66
N PRO A 148 -8.71 -5.99 -5.69
CA PRO A 148 -7.59 -6.73 -6.25
C PRO A 148 -6.51 -5.76 -6.75
N PRO A 149 -5.23 -6.19 -6.79
CA PRO A 149 -4.17 -5.39 -7.39
C PRO A 149 -4.46 -5.14 -8.88
N ASP A 150 -4.04 -3.98 -9.38
CA ASP A 150 -4.17 -3.64 -10.79
C ASP A 150 -3.00 -4.22 -11.60
N ASP A 151 -3.28 -4.82 -12.77
CA ASP A 151 -2.24 -5.30 -13.68
C ASP A 151 -1.39 -4.13 -14.20
N SER A 152 -0.07 -4.33 -14.25
CA SER A 152 0.86 -3.37 -14.84
C SER A 152 1.15 -3.69 -16.30
N VAL A 153 1.07 -2.68 -17.17
CA VAL A 153 1.45 -2.75 -18.58
C VAL A 153 2.61 -1.79 -18.80
N GLU A 154 3.72 -2.30 -19.35
CA GLU A 154 4.98 -1.53 -19.52
C GLU A 154 5.45 -0.84 -18.22
N GLY A 155 5.22 -1.48 -17.07
CA GLY A 155 5.59 -0.95 -15.76
C GLY A 155 4.57 0.00 -15.13
N PHE A 156 3.43 0.27 -15.76
CA PHE A 156 2.40 1.17 -15.25
C PHE A 156 1.03 0.49 -15.06
N ASP A 157 0.41 0.71 -13.91
CA ASP A 157 -0.88 0.16 -13.48
C ASP A 157 -2.08 1.05 -13.80
N ASN A 158 -1.87 2.12 -14.56
CA ASN A 158 -2.90 3.09 -14.93
C ASN A 158 -3.20 3.07 -16.44
N VAL A 159 -2.63 2.11 -17.16
CA VAL A 159 -2.82 1.91 -18.60
C VAL A 159 -4.11 1.11 -18.80
N GLY A 160 -5.04 1.64 -19.61
CA GLY A 160 -6.36 1.02 -19.81
C GLY A 160 -6.31 -0.44 -20.29
N GLU A 161 -5.17 -0.89 -20.82
CA GLU A 161 -4.97 -2.28 -21.24
C GLU A 161 -4.90 -3.31 -20.11
N GLY A 162 -4.26 -2.96 -18.99
CA GLY A 162 -4.21 -3.84 -17.82
C GLY A 162 -5.47 -3.75 -16.97
N LEU A 163 -6.29 -2.72 -17.18
CA LEU A 163 -7.38 -2.37 -16.28
C LEU A 163 -8.70 -3.07 -16.63
N VAL A 164 -8.69 -4.39 -16.59
CA VAL A 164 -9.90 -5.22 -16.74
C VAL A 164 -10.78 -5.10 -15.48
N THR A 165 -12.09 -5.26 -15.66
CA THR A 165 -13.06 -5.31 -14.54
C THR A 165 -13.60 -6.73 -14.42
N SER A 166 -13.28 -7.40 -13.32
CA SER A 166 -13.85 -8.70 -12.95
C SER A 166 -15.14 -8.53 -12.13
N ASP A 167 -15.94 -9.59 -12.04
CA ASP A 167 -17.13 -9.64 -11.17
C ASP A 167 -16.76 -9.34 -9.70
N TYR A 168 -15.61 -9.84 -9.23
CA TYR A 168 -15.09 -9.57 -7.89
C TYR A 168 -14.81 -8.08 -7.66
N LEU A 169 -14.16 -7.41 -8.63
CA LEU A 169 -13.92 -5.98 -8.55
C LEU A 169 -15.23 -5.18 -8.57
N LEU A 170 -16.23 -5.62 -9.33
CA LEU A 170 -17.55 -4.98 -9.34
C LEU A 170 -18.26 -5.05 -7.98
N GLN A 171 -18.19 -6.19 -7.30
CA GLN A 171 -18.71 -6.33 -5.92
C GLN A 171 -17.98 -5.39 -4.96
N ASN A 172 -16.66 -5.27 -5.10
CA ASN A 172 -15.85 -4.33 -4.33
C ASN A 172 -16.25 -2.86 -4.57
N TYR A 173 -16.54 -2.46 -5.82
CA TYR A 173 -17.06 -1.13 -6.10
C TYR A 173 -18.40 -0.86 -5.41
N LEU A 174 -19.30 -1.84 -5.36
CA LEU A 174 -20.60 -1.72 -4.68
C LEU A 174 -20.46 -1.54 -3.17
N GLU A 175 -19.53 -2.28 -2.55
CA GLU A 175 -19.25 -2.18 -1.12
C GLU A 175 -18.49 -0.89 -0.78
N ALA A 176 -17.51 -0.51 -1.58
CA ALA A 176 -16.82 0.78 -1.49
C ALA A 176 -17.81 1.95 -1.57
N ALA A 177 -18.69 1.95 -2.58
CA ALA A 177 -19.71 2.98 -2.75
C ALA A 177 -20.67 3.06 -1.55
N ARG A 178 -21.00 1.91 -0.94
CA ARG A 178 -21.81 1.86 0.29
C ARG A 178 -21.08 2.56 1.45
N LYS A 179 -19.85 2.14 1.75
CA LYS A 179 -19.01 2.71 2.81
C LYS A 179 -18.83 4.22 2.63
N VAL A 180 -18.57 4.65 1.38
CA VAL A 180 -18.43 6.08 1.04
C VAL A 180 -19.74 6.83 1.26
N ALA A 181 -20.87 6.32 0.78
CA ALA A 181 -22.16 6.98 0.98
C ALA A 181 -22.54 7.09 2.46
N ASP A 182 -22.24 6.06 3.26
CA ASP A 182 -22.47 6.09 4.71
C ASP A 182 -21.61 7.14 5.41
N LYS A 183 -20.35 7.31 4.98
CA LYS A 183 -19.41 8.27 5.57
C LYS A 183 -19.65 9.70 5.09
N ALA A 184 -20.00 9.89 3.81
CA ALA A 184 -20.19 11.20 3.19
C ALA A 184 -21.57 11.83 3.48
N ILE A 185 -22.62 11.02 3.62
CA ILE A 185 -23.99 11.52 3.83
C ILE A 185 -24.27 11.62 5.33
N ARG A 186 -23.96 12.78 5.92
CA ARG A 186 -24.11 13.09 7.35
C ARG A 186 -25.09 14.22 7.61
N PRO A 187 -26.39 13.93 7.59
CA PRO A 187 -27.40 14.93 7.88
C PRO A 187 -27.50 15.23 9.38
N GLY A 188 -28.05 16.40 9.70
CA GLY A 188 -28.49 16.74 11.05
C GLY A 188 -27.53 17.66 11.80
N LEU A 189 -27.73 17.70 13.12
CA LEU A 189 -26.97 18.56 14.02
C LEU A 189 -25.53 18.06 14.19
N ARG A 190 -24.63 19.00 14.43
CA ARG A 190 -23.24 18.70 14.78
C ARG A 190 -23.23 17.76 15.99
N PRO A 191 -22.56 16.60 15.92
CA PRO A 191 -22.44 15.70 17.07
C PRO A 191 -21.87 16.41 18.29
N GLU A 192 -22.41 16.09 19.46
CA GLU A 192 -21.93 16.66 20.71
C GLU A 192 -20.53 16.14 21.04
N LYS A 193 -19.68 17.07 21.49
CA LYS A 193 -18.33 16.77 21.94
C LYS A 193 -18.40 16.07 23.29
N ILE A 194 -17.82 14.87 23.38
CA ILE A 194 -17.50 14.22 24.63
C ILE A 194 -16.11 14.65 25.13
N HIS A 195 -15.98 14.70 26.44
CA HIS A 195 -14.70 14.82 27.13
C HIS A 195 -14.75 13.83 28.29
N LEU A 196 -14.00 12.75 28.16
CA LEU A 196 -13.95 11.67 29.16
C LEU A 196 -12.53 11.59 29.71
N ILE A 197 -12.44 11.52 31.03
CA ILE A 197 -11.19 11.42 31.78
C ILE A 197 -11.34 10.32 32.83
N SER A 198 -10.29 9.52 32.98
CA SER A 198 -10.16 8.53 34.06
C SER A 198 -8.81 8.69 34.73
N LYS A 199 -8.79 8.56 36.07
CA LYS A 199 -7.57 8.63 36.87
C LYS A 199 -7.39 7.37 37.72
N GLY A 200 -6.14 6.94 37.92
CA GLY A 200 -5.80 5.81 38.78
C GLY A 200 -6.68 4.57 38.54
N GLU A 201 -7.43 4.15 39.56
CA GLU A 201 -8.33 2.97 39.52
C GLU A 201 -9.53 3.10 38.56
N GLU A 202 -9.90 4.31 38.12
CA GLU A 202 -10.97 4.52 37.13
C GLU A 202 -10.55 4.13 35.71
N ILE A 203 -9.23 4.02 35.48
CA ILE A 203 -8.67 3.54 34.22
C ILE A 203 -8.94 2.04 34.13
N GLY A 204 -9.60 1.62 33.05
CA GLY A 204 -9.91 0.23 32.78
C GLY A 204 -8.64 -0.60 32.57
N GLY A 205 -8.66 -1.87 32.99
CA GLY A 205 -7.49 -2.76 32.96
C GLY A 205 -6.70 -2.83 34.27
N THR A 206 -7.06 -2.02 35.27
CA THR A 206 -6.46 -2.03 36.62
C THR A 206 -7.08 -3.11 37.53
N MET A 207 -6.32 -3.63 38.51
CA MET A 207 -6.87 -4.53 39.54
C MET A 207 -7.55 -3.72 40.65
N ARG A 208 -8.82 -4.04 40.96
CA ARG A 208 -9.57 -3.44 42.08
C ARG A 208 -8.91 -3.78 43.43
N GLY A 209 -8.72 -2.78 44.29
CA GLY A 209 -8.32 -2.95 45.69
C GLY A 209 -6.87 -2.59 46.02
N PHE A 210 -6.04 -2.24 45.03
CA PHE A 210 -4.76 -1.58 45.28
C PHE A 210 -4.95 -0.07 45.13
N ARG A 211 -5.13 0.64 46.26
CA ARG A 211 -5.17 2.10 46.32
C ARG A 211 -3.95 2.69 45.61
N ALA A 212 -4.10 2.97 44.34
CA ALA A 212 -3.08 3.61 43.55
C ALA A 212 -3.73 4.79 42.85
N GLU A 213 -3.21 5.98 43.15
CA GLU A 213 -3.43 7.21 42.38
C GLU A 213 -3.00 7.07 40.89
N VAL A 214 -2.51 5.88 40.49
CA VAL A 214 -1.87 5.58 39.23
C VAL A 214 -2.22 4.16 38.75
N ALA A 215 -2.52 4.01 37.47
CA ALA A 215 -2.65 2.71 36.81
C ALA A 215 -1.24 2.18 36.46
N ARG A 216 -0.87 1.01 37.00
CA ARG A 216 0.47 0.44 36.80
C ARG A 216 0.44 -0.70 35.79
N MET A 217 1.21 -0.55 34.71
CA MET A 217 1.58 -1.65 33.85
C MET A 217 2.88 -2.26 34.36
N THR A 218 2.79 -3.50 34.84
CA THR A 218 3.93 -4.23 35.40
C THR A 218 4.08 -5.56 34.68
N ILE A 219 5.14 -6.30 35.01
CA ILE A 219 5.32 -7.68 34.57
C ILE A 219 4.08 -8.57 34.79
N LYS A 220 3.36 -8.38 35.91
CA LYS A 220 2.13 -9.13 36.22
C LYS A 220 0.92 -8.54 35.52
N LEU A 221 0.83 -7.22 35.46
CA LEU A 221 -0.30 -6.46 34.96
C LEU A 221 0.03 -5.85 33.61
N ARG A 222 0.11 -6.70 32.57
CA ARG A 222 0.35 -6.27 31.18
C ARG A 222 -0.92 -6.07 30.36
N GLN A 223 -2.08 -6.09 31.01
CA GLN A 223 -3.33 -5.89 30.29
C GLN A 223 -3.36 -4.47 29.74
N PRO A 224 -3.88 -4.27 28.53
CA PRO A 224 -4.03 -2.94 27.98
C PRO A 224 -4.91 -2.08 28.89
N LEU A 225 -4.55 -0.81 29.00
CA LEU A 225 -5.34 0.19 29.71
C LEU A 225 -6.34 0.85 28.76
N ASN A 226 -7.54 1.16 29.24
CA ASN A 226 -8.57 1.81 28.42
C ASN A 226 -9.51 2.69 29.25
N LEU A 227 -10.40 3.42 28.57
CA LEU A 227 -11.50 4.13 29.21
C LEU A 227 -12.70 3.19 29.39
N SER A 228 -12.98 2.84 30.65
CA SER A 228 -14.09 1.95 31.00
C SER A 228 -15.45 2.48 30.53
N GLN A 229 -15.57 3.81 30.40
CA GLN A 229 -16.74 4.53 29.89
C GLN A 229 -17.03 4.19 28.41
N LEU A 230 -16.02 3.90 27.59
CA LEU A 230 -16.19 3.58 26.17
C LEU A 230 -16.43 2.09 25.92
N ARG A 231 -15.94 1.20 26.79
CA ARG A 231 -15.87 -0.27 26.59
C ARG A 231 -17.13 -0.95 26.02
N LYS A 232 -18.33 -0.44 26.31
CA LYS A 232 -19.59 -1.04 25.81
C LYS A 232 -20.06 -0.51 24.46
N ARG A 233 -19.76 0.75 24.14
CA ARG A 233 -20.40 1.48 23.03
C ARG A 233 -19.42 2.17 22.09
N GLY A 234 -18.13 2.23 22.44
CA GLY A 234 -17.13 3.02 21.74
C GLY A 234 -17.44 4.51 21.74
N VAL A 235 -16.72 5.25 20.89
CA VAL A 235 -17.00 6.67 20.66
C VAL A 235 -18.39 6.88 20.04
N PRO A 236 -19.09 7.97 20.40
CA PRO A 236 -20.51 8.13 20.07
C PRO A 236 -20.79 8.53 18.62
N ALA A 237 -19.81 9.11 17.94
CA ALA A 237 -19.94 9.62 16.58
C ALA A 237 -18.60 9.56 15.86
N ASP A 238 -18.64 9.43 14.53
CA ASP A 238 -17.45 9.44 13.72
C ASP A 238 -16.83 10.85 13.67
N GLY A 239 -15.54 10.98 13.93
CA GLY A 239 -14.86 12.26 13.81
C GLY A 239 -13.43 12.22 14.34
N GLU A 240 -12.79 13.36 14.41
CA GLU A 240 -11.43 13.45 14.95
C GLU A 240 -11.48 13.53 16.48
N TYR A 241 -10.69 12.71 17.16
CA TYR A 241 -10.56 12.69 18.61
C TYR A 241 -9.12 12.97 18.99
N VAL A 242 -8.95 13.60 20.14
CA VAL A 242 -7.65 13.75 20.79
C VAL A 242 -7.62 12.82 21.99
N ILE A 243 -6.66 11.89 21.99
CA ILE A 243 -6.37 10.98 23.09
C ILE A 243 -5.16 11.54 23.84
N ARG A 244 -5.28 11.70 25.16
CA ARG A 244 -4.16 12.13 26.02
C ARG A 244 -3.89 11.11 27.11
N ALA A 245 -2.62 10.92 27.45
CA ALA A 245 -2.24 10.15 28.61
C ALA A 245 -1.10 10.84 29.37
N LYS A 246 -1.19 10.86 30.70
CA LYS A 246 -0.08 11.28 31.59
C LYS A 246 0.60 10.04 32.12
N ALA A 247 1.82 9.80 31.68
CA ALA A 247 2.56 8.59 31.99
C ALA A 247 3.98 8.86 32.48
N LEU A 248 4.54 7.92 33.25
CA LEU A 248 5.89 7.97 33.80
C LEU A 248 6.53 6.58 33.67
N ALA A 249 7.78 6.54 33.24
CA ALA A 249 8.58 5.32 33.24
C ALA A 249 9.29 5.20 34.59
N HIS A 250 9.00 4.13 35.33
CA HIS A 250 9.55 3.91 36.66
C HIS A 250 10.47 2.68 36.66
N GLN A 251 11.65 2.81 37.27
CA GLN A 251 12.62 1.72 37.43
C GLN A 251 12.96 0.99 36.12
N ARG A 252 13.18 1.73 35.03
CA ARG A 252 13.60 1.15 33.74
C ARG A 252 14.80 0.23 33.89
N LYS A 253 15.80 0.66 34.64
CA LYS A 253 16.91 -0.17 35.10
C LYS A 253 16.54 -0.82 36.43
N SER A 254 15.98 -2.03 36.36
CA SER A 254 15.53 -2.77 37.54
C SER A 254 16.62 -3.66 38.14
N ARG A 255 16.33 -4.33 39.28
CA ARG A 255 17.25 -5.30 39.89
C ARG A 255 17.42 -6.59 39.07
N TYR A 256 16.49 -6.88 38.16
CA TYR A 256 16.55 -8.05 37.30
C TYR A 256 17.40 -7.76 36.07
N LYS A 257 18.18 -8.75 35.63
CA LYS A 257 18.90 -8.65 34.36
C LYS A 257 17.92 -8.62 33.18
N ASP A 258 18.25 -7.81 32.18
CA ASP A 258 17.51 -7.63 30.93
C ASP A 258 17.21 -8.95 30.21
N GLU A 259 18.18 -9.86 30.14
CA GLU A 259 18.02 -11.22 29.58
C GLU A 259 16.95 -12.05 30.31
N ASP A 260 16.86 -11.91 31.63
CA ASP A 260 15.89 -12.64 32.44
C ASP A 260 14.47 -12.10 32.22
N LEU A 261 14.34 -10.79 32.02
CA LEU A 261 13.06 -10.14 31.71
C LEU A 261 12.70 -10.16 30.22
N ARG A 262 13.66 -10.49 29.34
CA ARG A 262 13.57 -10.23 27.89
C ARG A 262 13.14 -8.79 27.63
N PHE A 263 13.86 -7.86 28.24
CA PHE A 263 13.66 -6.42 28.21
C PHE A 263 14.98 -5.76 27.81
N ASN A 264 14.94 -4.58 27.20
CA ASN A 264 16.14 -3.79 26.91
C ASN A 264 16.07 -2.49 27.72
N SER A 265 16.83 -2.39 28.80
CA SER A 265 16.82 -1.24 29.70
C SER A 265 17.69 -0.07 29.21
N ASP A 266 18.39 -0.21 28.08
CA ASP A 266 19.12 0.89 27.46
C ASP A 266 18.24 1.73 26.53
N GLU A 267 17.13 1.18 26.02
CA GLU A 267 16.10 1.93 25.26
C GLU A 267 15.09 2.60 26.22
N PRO A 268 14.57 3.80 25.91
CA PRO A 268 13.50 4.42 26.70
C PRO A 268 12.23 3.56 26.69
N MET A 269 11.42 3.60 27.75
CA MET A 269 10.14 2.88 27.72
C MET A 269 9.17 3.57 26.75
N ARG A 270 8.45 2.77 25.96
CA ARG A 270 7.46 3.26 24.99
C ARG A 270 6.06 2.80 25.33
N LEU A 271 5.11 3.71 25.18
CA LEU A 271 3.68 3.46 25.30
C LEU A 271 3.06 3.55 23.91
N SER A 272 2.23 2.58 23.53
CA SER A 272 1.55 2.60 22.24
C SER A 272 0.04 2.68 22.38
N ILE A 273 -0.60 3.37 21.45
CA ILE A 273 -2.05 3.50 21.36
C ILE A 273 -2.53 2.59 20.24
N SER A 274 -3.52 1.74 20.50
CA SER A 274 -4.18 0.94 19.49
C SER A 274 -5.68 1.20 19.45
N ILE A 275 -6.30 1.06 18.29
CA ILE A 275 -7.76 1.11 18.11
C ILE A 275 -8.34 -0.25 17.77
N ASP A 276 -9.58 -0.48 18.19
CA ASP A 276 -10.36 -1.68 17.91
C ASP A 276 -11.85 -1.37 17.74
N SER A 277 -12.53 -2.17 16.93
CA SER A 277 -13.98 -2.09 16.73
C SER A 277 -14.59 -3.48 16.73
N ARG A 278 -15.81 -3.62 17.24
CA ARG A 278 -16.57 -4.87 17.13
C ARG A 278 -16.83 -5.27 15.67
N GLU A 279 -16.85 -4.30 14.77
CA GLU A 279 -17.06 -4.51 13.33
C GLU A 279 -15.82 -5.04 12.62
N LEU A 280 -14.63 -4.83 13.18
CA LEU A 280 -13.35 -5.32 12.64
C LEU A 280 -13.01 -6.76 13.07
N GLY A 281 -13.84 -7.38 13.92
CA GLY A 281 -13.57 -8.68 14.54
C GLY A 281 -12.81 -8.56 15.87
N ALA A 282 -12.99 -9.54 16.76
CA ALA A 282 -12.53 -9.48 18.15
C ALA A 282 -11.00 -9.47 18.34
N THR A 283 -10.22 -9.66 17.27
CA THR A 283 -8.75 -9.76 17.27
C THR A 283 -8.05 -8.67 16.44
N ALA A 284 -8.81 -7.78 15.77
CA ALA A 284 -8.23 -6.71 14.97
C ALA A 284 -7.85 -5.51 15.86
N HIS A 285 -6.57 -5.43 16.22
CA HIS A 285 -5.98 -4.27 16.89
C HIS A 285 -4.99 -3.59 15.94
N ARG A 286 -5.17 -2.30 15.68
CA ARG A 286 -4.23 -1.48 14.90
C ARG A 286 -3.55 -0.48 15.82
N THR A 287 -2.22 -0.55 15.94
CA THR A 287 -1.43 0.48 16.62
C THR A 287 -1.41 1.75 15.76
N ILE A 288 -1.77 2.88 16.35
CA ILE A 288 -1.90 4.18 15.68
C ILE A 288 -0.83 5.20 16.13
N GLY A 289 -0.09 4.90 17.20
CA GLY A 289 1.06 5.69 17.62
C GLY A 289 1.86 5.02 18.72
N GLU A 290 3.17 5.30 18.77
CA GLU A 290 4.06 4.95 19.87
C GLU A 290 4.75 6.20 20.40
N PHE A 291 4.93 6.28 21.72
CA PHE A 291 5.45 7.47 22.39
C PHE A 291 6.50 7.08 23.43
N GLU A 292 7.65 7.74 23.38
CA GLU A 292 8.68 7.60 24.42
C GLU A 292 8.23 8.27 25.71
N ILE A 293 8.39 7.57 26.83
CA ILE A 293 8.05 8.04 28.17
C ILE A 293 9.33 8.27 28.96
N ARG A 294 9.48 9.45 29.56
CA ARG A 294 10.67 9.81 30.32
C ARG A 294 10.75 9.04 31.64
N ASP A 295 11.98 8.70 32.02
CA ASP A 295 12.29 8.08 33.30
C ASP A 295 12.03 9.06 34.45
N ASP A 296 11.23 8.63 35.43
CA ASP A 296 10.92 9.34 36.68
C ASP A 296 10.37 10.79 36.53
N GLU A 297 9.90 11.16 35.33
CA GLU A 297 9.23 12.44 35.02
C GLU A 297 7.87 12.17 34.37
N ILE A 298 6.83 12.87 34.81
CA ILE A 298 5.49 12.74 34.21
C ILE A 298 5.51 13.38 32.81
N THR A 299 5.33 12.54 31.80
CA THR A 299 5.21 12.93 30.39
C THR A 299 3.74 12.94 29.98
N THR A 300 3.30 14.02 29.33
CA THR A 300 1.96 14.06 28.69
C THR A 300 2.12 13.71 27.21
N ILE A 301 1.46 12.65 26.78
CA ILE A 301 1.38 12.29 25.36
C ILE A 301 0.02 12.73 24.82
N GLU A 302 0.02 13.24 23.59
CA GLU A 302 -1.18 13.64 22.86
C GLU A 302 -1.18 12.98 21.48
N HIS A 303 -2.30 12.38 21.10
CA HIS A 303 -2.46 11.77 19.79
C HIS A 303 -3.82 12.14 19.20
N ARG A 304 -3.80 12.72 18.01
CA ARG A 304 -4.99 13.12 17.25
C ARG A 304 -5.27 12.05 16.19
N VAL A 305 -6.48 11.50 16.20
CA VAL A 305 -6.87 10.37 15.33
C VAL A 305 -8.33 10.44 14.93
N TRP A 306 -8.67 9.99 13.73
CA TRP A 306 -10.06 9.81 13.34
C TRP A 306 -10.61 8.49 13.87
N LEU A 307 -11.72 8.52 14.61
CA LEU A 307 -12.41 7.33 15.09
C LEU A 307 -13.82 7.28 14.51
N ASP A 308 -14.20 6.12 13.99
CA ASP A 308 -15.59 5.85 13.59
C ASP A 308 -16.42 5.47 14.83
N ARG A 309 -17.72 5.75 14.78
CA ARG A 309 -18.66 5.44 15.86
C ARG A 309 -18.55 3.97 16.25
N GLY A 310 -18.45 3.71 17.55
CA GLY A 310 -18.30 2.34 18.06
C GLY A 310 -16.86 1.88 18.27
N PHE A 311 -15.86 2.62 17.76
CA PHE A 311 -14.45 2.31 18.00
C PHE A 311 -14.06 2.57 19.46
N ASN A 312 -13.12 1.76 19.95
CA ASN A 312 -12.45 1.93 21.23
C ASN A 312 -10.94 2.10 20.98
N PHE A 313 -10.24 2.51 22.04
CA PHE A 313 -8.78 2.54 22.03
C PHE A 313 -8.22 1.92 23.31
N ASN A 314 -6.98 1.47 23.22
CA ASN A 314 -6.23 0.83 24.29
C ASN A 314 -4.80 1.35 24.32
N LEU A 315 -4.26 1.52 25.52
CA LEU A 315 -2.83 1.79 25.74
C LEU A 315 -2.10 0.49 26.05
N HIS A 316 -0.97 0.28 25.38
CA HIS A 316 -0.08 -0.86 25.57
C HIS A 316 1.31 -0.41 25.98
N TRP A 317 2.03 -1.30 26.65
CA TRP A 317 3.47 -1.13 26.86
C TRP A 317 4.22 -1.75 25.67
N ALA A 318 4.62 -0.91 24.71
CA ALA A 318 5.12 -1.33 23.40
C ALA A 318 6.40 -2.20 23.49
N ASN A 319 7.40 -1.71 24.24
CA ASN A 319 8.68 -2.40 24.44
C ASN A 319 8.83 -2.98 25.86
N GLY A 320 7.70 -3.34 26.49
CA GLY A 320 7.71 -3.89 27.84
C GLY A 320 8.40 -5.26 27.94
N PRO A 321 8.76 -5.69 29.17
CA PRO A 321 9.36 -7.00 29.38
C PRO A 321 8.56 -8.11 28.71
N ASN A 322 9.21 -9.13 28.14
CA ASN A 322 8.54 -10.20 27.43
C ASN A 322 8.59 -11.55 28.19
N GLY A 323 7.46 -12.28 28.20
CA GLY A 323 7.32 -13.62 28.80
C GLY A 323 6.31 -13.68 29.95
N SER A 324 5.74 -14.87 30.18
CA SER A 324 4.60 -15.03 31.10
C SER A 324 4.97 -14.74 32.57
N PHE A 325 4.03 -14.16 33.32
CA PHE A 325 4.18 -13.97 34.78
C PHE A 325 4.56 -15.27 35.50
N LYS A 326 3.99 -16.41 35.08
CA LYS A 326 4.35 -17.75 35.59
C LYS A 326 5.83 -18.08 35.41
N ARG A 327 6.44 -17.72 34.27
CA ARG A 327 7.89 -17.90 34.04
C ARG A 327 8.70 -17.06 35.00
N ILE A 328 8.32 -15.80 35.18
CA ILE A 328 9.08 -14.88 36.04
C ILE A 328 9.04 -15.37 37.49
N MET A 329 7.87 -15.82 37.96
CA MET A 329 7.74 -16.42 39.29
C MET A 329 8.54 -17.72 39.48
N ARG A 330 8.66 -18.56 38.45
CA ARG A 330 9.31 -19.89 38.55
C ARG A 330 10.81 -19.89 38.27
N LYS A 331 11.27 -19.02 37.37
CA LYS A 331 12.63 -19.09 36.82
C LYS A 331 13.46 -17.84 37.10
N VAL A 332 12.82 -16.69 37.29
CA VAL A 332 13.52 -15.41 37.47
C VAL A 332 13.58 -15.09 38.95
N LEU A 333 12.44 -14.99 39.63
CA LEU A 333 12.37 -14.58 41.04
C LEU A 333 13.29 -15.40 41.97
N PRO A 334 13.38 -16.75 41.88
CA PRO A 334 14.28 -17.53 42.73
C PRO A 334 15.77 -17.24 42.54
N LYS A 335 16.18 -16.62 41.42
CA LYS A 335 17.58 -16.20 41.21
C LYS A 335 17.96 -14.94 41.99
N TYR A 336 16.96 -14.15 42.38
CA TYR A 336 17.14 -12.81 42.97
C TYR A 336 16.51 -12.70 44.37
N THR A 337 15.93 -13.79 44.90
CA THR A 337 15.27 -13.81 46.21
C THR A 337 15.34 -15.22 46.78
N ASP A 338 16.17 -15.41 47.82
CA ASP A 338 16.46 -16.72 48.42
C ASP A 338 15.23 -17.36 49.09
N ASP A 339 14.30 -16.53 49.59
CA ASP A 339 13.05 -16.96 50.25
C ASP A 339 11.86 -17.17 49.27
N ALA A 340 12.11 -17.20 47.95
CA ALA A 340 11.03 -17.37 46.97
C ALA A 340 10.42 -18.79 47.05
N ILE A 341 9.24 -18.93 47.66
CA ILE A 341 8.50 -20.19 47.79
C ILE A 341 7.68 -20.46 46.50
N TYR A 342 7.27 -21.72 46.29
CA TYR A 342 6.44 -22.17 45.17
C TYR A 342 5.24 -21.21 44.86
N PRO A 343 4.83 -21.04 43.57
CA PRO A 343 4.24 -19.79 43.05
C PRO A 343 2.91 -19.29 43.65
N LEU A 344 2.22 -20.10 44.45
CA LEU A 344 0.91 -19.74 45.03
C LEU A 344 1.00 -18.95 46.35
N ARG A 345 2.20 -18.76 46.92
CA ARG A 345 2.38 -18.13 48.25
C ARG A 345 3.27 -16.88 48.28
N ASN A 346 3.80 -16.40 47.15
CA ASN A 346 4.69 -15.25 47.18
C ASN A 346 3.91 -13.93 47.35
N PRO A 347 4.23 -13.11 48.38
CA PRO A 347 3.64 -11.79 48.57
C PRO A 347 3.77 -10.92 47.30
N PRO A 348 2.75 -10.10 46.96
CA PRO A 348 2.81 -9.16 45.84
C PRO A 348 4.07 -8.27 45.83
N GLU A 349 4.55 -7.90 47.00
CA GLU A 349 5.72 -7.05 47.24
C GLU A 349 7.03 -7.67 46.71
N MET A 350 7.09 -8.99 46.52
CA MET A 350 8.28 -9.66 45.97
C MET A 350 8.46 -9.43 44.47
N TYR A 351 7.39 -9.04 43.75
CA TYR A 351 7.42 -8.90 42.29
C TYR A 351 6.78 -7.60 41.77
N ILE A 352 5.97 -6.91 42.56
CA ILE A 352 5.47 -5.55 42.29
C ILE A 352 6.49 -4.56 42.88
N GLY A 353 6.93 -3.56 42.12
CA GLY A 353 7.90 -2.54 42.53
C GLY A 353 9.37 -2.97 42.48
N SER A 354 9.65 -4.15 41.94
CA SER A 354 11.02 -4.71 41.82
C SER A 354 11.51 -4.80 40.37
N GLY A 355 10.63 -4.56 39.40
CA GLY A 355 10.90 -4.61 37.97
C GLY A 355 10.57 -3.25 37.33
N PRO A 356 10.81 -3.11 36.01
CA PRO A 356 10.36 -1.92 35.30
C PRO A 356 8.83 -1.82 35.37
N GLU A 357 8.33 -0.59 35.50
CA GLU A 357 6.90 -0.28 35.54
C GLU A 357 6.59 0.95 34.68
N LEU A 358 5.47 0.89 33.95
CA LEU A 358 4.86 2.08 33.35
C LEU A 358 3.69 2.53 34.20
N HIS A 359 3.69 3.80 34.59
CA HIS A 359 2.71 4.42 35.46
C HIS A 359 1.85 5.37 34.64
N VAL A 360 0.54 5.16 34.59
CA VAL A 360 -0.42 6.03 33.88
C VAL A 360 -1.34 6.69 34.91
N TYR A 361 -1.20 8.00 35.08
CA TYR A 361 -1.94 8.78 36.07
C TYR A 361 -3.32 9.21 35.57
N GLU A 362 -3.38 9.56 34.28
CA GLU A 362 -4.55 10.14 33.64
C GLU A 362 -4.65 9.59 32.22
N LEU A 363 -5.87 9.22 31.83
CA LEU A 363 -6.22 8.86 30.46
C LEU A 363 -7.45 9.65 30.05
N GLU A 364 -7.38 10.29 28.90
CA GLU A 364 -8.39 11.23 28.41
C GLU A 364 -8.69 10.98 26.94
N ILE A 365 -9.95 11.19 26.57
CA ILE A 365 -10.35 11.38 25.18
C ILE A 365 -11.31 12.56 25.06
N GLU A 366 -11.11 13.36 24.03
CA GLU A 366 -11.88 14.55 23.74
C GLU A 366 -12.23 14.59 22.25
N GLY A 367 -13.50 14.85 21.91
CA GLY A 367 -13.98 14.89 20.51
C GLY A 367 -15.45 14.48 20.37
N PRO A 368 -16.01 14.38 19.17
CA PRO A 368 -15.33 14.61 17.90
C PRO A 368 -15.11 16.10 17.61
N PHE A 369 -13.94 16.42 17.08
CA PHE A 369 -13.61 17.69 16.45
C PHE A 369 -14.00 17.65 14.97
N TYR A 370 -14.52 18.77 14.51
CA TYR A 370 -14.84 19.02 13.11
C TYR A 370 -14.41 20.44 12.81
N ASP A 371 -13.67 20.64 11.72
CA ASP A 371 -13.27 21.95 11.23
C ASP A 371 -14.51 22.76 10.81
N GLU A 372 -15.46 22.09 10.16
CA GLU A 372 -16.72 22.65 9.72
C GLU A 372 -17.87 21.64 9.87
N TRP A 373 -19.08 22.16 10.07
CA TRP A 373 -20.29 21.34 10.09
C TRP A 373 -21.43 22.03 9.30
N PRO A 374 -22.11 21.33 8.40
CA PRO A 374 -21.86 19.94 7.96
C PRO A 374 -20.49 19.77 7.26
N PRO A 375 -19.95 18.53 7.14
CA PRO A 375 -18.67 18.31 6.47
C PRO A 375 -18.66 18.84 5.02
N ALA A 376 -17.52 19.34 4.52
CA ALA A 376 -17.37 19.91 3.17
C ALA A 376 -18.04 19.09 2.07
N GLY A 377 -17.77 17.78 2.03
CA GLY A 377 -18.32 16.89 1.02
C GLY A 377 -19.83 16.78 1.06
N PHE A 378 -20.41 16.81 2.26
CA PHE A 378 -21.87 16.82 2.42
C PHE A 378 -22.44 18.16 1.97
N ALA A 379 -21.93 19.27 2.51
CA ALA A 379 -22.42 20.61 2.22
C ALA A 379 -22.30 20.98 0.73
N ARG A 380 -21.28 20.47 0.04
CA ARG A 380 -21.07 20.66 -1.40
C ARG A 380 -22.23 20.13 -2.26
N PHE A 381 -22.81 18.99 -1.90
CA PHE A 381 -23.85 18.34 -2.71
C PHE A 381 -25.25 18.49 -2.13
N PHE A 382 -25.35 18.65 -0.82
CA PHE A 382 -26.58 18.88 -0.07
C PHE A 382 -26.53 20.22 0.69
N PRO A 383 -26.37 21.36 -0.01
CA PRO A 383 -26.37 22.69 0.61
C PRO A 383 -27.76 23.05 1.14
N ASP A 384 -27.79 23.62 2.33
CA ASP A 384 -28.99 24.18 2.97
C ASP A 384 -30.22 23.24 2.92
N PRO A 385 -30.12 22.01 3.45
CA PRO A 385 -31.21 21.05 3.37
C PRO A 385 -32.46 21.60 4.06
N PRO A 386 -33.63 21.60 3.39
CA PRO A 386 -34.86 22.09 4.01
C PRO A 386 -35.24 21.18 5.19
N LYS A 387 -36.08 21.70 6.11
CA LYS A 387 -36.54 20.93 7.28
C LYS A 387 -37.20 19.59 6.90
N LYS A 388 -37.83 19.54 5.73
CA LYS A 388 -38.41 18.34 5.11
C LYS A 388 -37.93 18.25 3.67
N PRO A 389 -36.80 17.57 3.41
CA PRO A 389 -36.31 17.35 2.05
C PRO A 389 -37.26 16.48 1.23
N ASP A 390 -37.43 16.84 -0.05
CA ASP A 390 -38.32 16.19 -1.00
C ASP A 390 -37.56 15.72 -2.25
N SER A 391 -38.29 15.14 -3.21
CA SER A 391 -37.72 14.62 -4.46
C SER A 391 -37.02 15.69 -5.31
N GLU A 392 -37.53 16.92 -5.33
CA GLU A 392 -36.92 18.01 -6.11
C GLU A 392 -35.53 18.36 -5.54
N TYR A 393 -35.44 18.46 -4.21
CA TYR A 393 -34.16 18.69 -3.54
C TYR A 393 -33.20 17.50 -3.69
N LEU A 394 -33.72 16.26 -3.67
CA LEU A 394 -32.93 15.05 -3.93
C LEU A 394 -32.31 15.08 -5.33
N ASP A 395 -33.12 15.38 -6.34
CA ASP A 395 -32.72 15.38 -7.74
C ASP A 395 -31.68 16.46 -8.03
N ALA A 396 -31.88 17.67 -7.48
CA ALA A 396 -30.90 18.74 -7.58
C ALA A 396 -29.55 18.36 -6.92
N SER A 397 -29.59 17.67 -5.77
CA SER A 397 -28.39 17.23 -5.05
C SER A 397 -27.62 16.15 -5.79
N LEU A 398 -28.31 15.14 -6.29
CA LEU A 398 -27.71 14.06 -7.09
C LEU A 398 -27.19 14.56 -8.44
N SER A 399 -27.85 15.56 -9.04
CA SER A 399 -27.38 16.20 -10.28
C SER A 399 -26.06 16.95 -10.07
N ARG A 400 -25.92 17.72 -8.98
CA ARG A 400 -24.65 18.36 -8.62
C ARG A 400 -23.54 17.34 -8.41
N LEU A 401 -23.85 16.26 -7.68
CA LEU A 401 -22.91 15.17 -7.44
C LEU A 401 -22.46 14.51 -8.75
N ALA A 402 -23.41 14.14 -9.62
CA ALA A 402 -23.10 13.45 -10.86
C ALA A 402 -22.28 14.31 -11.83
N ALA A 403 -22.58 15.61 -11.96
CA ALA A 403 -21.78 16.52 -12.79
C ALA A 403 -20.31 16.57 -12.34
N ARG A 404 -20.08 16.53 -11.03
CA ARG A 404 -18.73 16.47 -10.47
C ARG A 404 -18.09 15.10 -10.62
N ALA A 405 -18.84 14.04 -10.28
CA ALA A 405 -18.39 12.66 -10.30
C ALA A 405 -18.06 12.17 -11.71
N PHE A 406 -18.83 12.57 -12.73
CA PHE A 406 -18.59 12.19 -14.12
C PHE A 406 -17.62 13.15 -14.84
N ARG A 407 -17.19 14.23 -14.16
CA ARG A 407 -16.17 15.19 -14.62
C ARG A 407 -16.55 15.94 -15.91
N ARG A 408 -17.85 16.02 -16.18
CA ARG A 408 -18.42 16.74 -17.33
C ARG A 408 -19.85 17.16 -17.03
N PRO A 409 -20.41 18.11 -17.78
CA PRO A 409 -21.85 18.34 -17.79
C PRO A 409 -22.61 17.04 -18.12
N VAL A 410 -23.69 16.79 -17.38
CA VAL A 410 -24.50 15.56 -17.49
C VAL A 410 -25.90 15.96 -17.93
N SER A 411 -26.44 15.28 -18.94
CA SER A 411 -27.78 15.56 -19.43
C SER A 411 -28.85 15.01 -18.48
N SER A 412 -30.04 15.61 -18.48
CA SER A 412 -31.18 15.11 -17.68
C SER A 412 -31.56 13.68 -18.07
N ALA A 413 -31.47 13.33 -19.36
CA ALA A 413 -31.75 11.98 -19.85
C ALA A 413 -30.76 10.95 -19.29
N GLU A 414 -29.48 11.31 -19.21
CA GLU A 414 -28.43 10.47 -18.63
C GLU A 414 -28.59 10.30 -17.12
N LEU A 415 -29.08 11.33 -16.41
CA LEU A 415 -29.29 11.26 -14.96
C LEU A 415 -30.55 10.49 -14.55
N GLN A 416 -31.57 10.48 -15.41
CA GLN A 416 -32.89 9.97 -15.09
C GLN A 416 -32.91 8.55 -14.48
N PRO A 417 -32.09 7.57 -14.93
CA PRO A 417 -32.06 6.25 -14.30
C PRO A 417 -31.63 6.28 -12.83
N TYR A 418 -30.66 7.11 -12.47
CA TYR A 418 -30.16 7.27 -11.10
C TYR A 418 -31.19 7.98 -10.22
N LEU A 419 -31.79 9.06 -10.75
CA LEU A 419 -32.84 9.82 -10.06
C LEU A 419 -34.07 8.96 -9.81
N ALA A 420 -34.53 8.22 -10.81
CA ALA A 420 -35.68 7.30 -10.67
C ALA A 420 -35.40 6.20 -9.63
N LEU A 421 -34.17 5.69 -9.57
CA LEU A 421 -33.78 4.69 -8.58
C LEU A 421 -33.84 5.26 -7.14
N ALA A 422 -33.28 6.46 -6.93
CA ALA A 422 -33.29 7.13 -5.64
C ALA A 422 -34.70 7.53 -5.20
N ASN A 423 -35.51 8.09 -6.11
CA ASN A 423 -36.88 8.49 -5.84
C ASN A 423 -37.78 7.31 -5.51
N ARG A 424 -37.67 6.17 -6.22
CA ARG A 424 -38.41 4.95 -5.83
C ARG A 424 -38.05 4.47 -4.43
N HIS A 425 -36.78 4.58 -4.05
CA HIS A 425 -36.35 4.24 -2.69
C HIS A 425 -36.98 5.21 -1.66
N PHE A 426 -36.97 6.51 -1.96
CA PHE A 426 -37.60 7.53 -1.12
C PHE A 426 -39.11 7.32 -0.96
N GLU A 427 -39.82 7.07 -2.07
CA GLU A 427 -41.26 6.83 -2.08
C GLU A 427 -41.64 5.60 -1.25
N LYS A 428 -40.85 4.53 -1.33
CA LYS A 428 -41.09 3.27 -0.63
C LYS A 428 -40.79 3.35 0.86
N HIS A 429 -39.66 3.94 1.24
CA HIS A 429 -39.15 3.89 2.61
C HIS A 429 -39.45 5.16 3.42
N LYS A 430 -39.85 6.25 2.77
CA LYS A 430 -40.09 7.58 3.37
C LYS A 430 -38.90 8.12 4.16
N ASP A 431 -37.69 7.65 3.83
CA ASP A 431 -36.42 8.10 4.38
C ASP A 431 -35.60 8.77 3.28
N PHE A 432 -35.50 10.09 3.35
CA PHE A 432 -34.78 10.90 2.37
C PHE A 432 -33.28 10.57 2.38
N TRP A 433 -32.66 10.42 3.55
CA TRP A 433 -31.21 10.28 3.65
C TRP A 433 -30.77 8.87 3.27
N ALA A 434 -31.59 7.85 3.53
CA ALA A 434 -31.40 6.52 2.96
C ALA A 434 -31.48 6.55 1.42
N ALA A 435 -32.45 7.27 0.86
CA ALA A 435 -32.58 7.44 -0.59
C ALA A 435 -31.40 8.21 -1.21
N ALA A 436 -30.93 9.27 -0.54
CA ALA A 436 -29.74 10.03 -0.94
C ALA A 436 -28.48 9.14 -0.97
N LYS A 437 -28.25 8.34 0.07
CA LYS A 437 -27.18 7.34 0.09
C LYS A 437 -27.31 6.34 -1.05
N TYR A 438 -28.53 5.88 -1.34
CA TYR A 438 -28.78 4.94 -2.44
C TYR A 438 -28.49 5.56 -3.82
N GLY A 439 -28.87 6.83 -4.03
CA GLY A 439 -28.54 7.58 -5.25
C GLY A 439 -27.03 7.82 -5.41
N VAL A 440 -26.35 8.20 -4.32
CA VAL A 440 -24.88 8.35 -4.31
C VAL A 440 -24.20 7.04 -4.69
N ARG A 441 -24.64 5.91 -4.11
CA ARG A 441 -24.10 4.58 -4.45
C ARG A 441 -24.23 4.29 -5.95
N ALA A 442 -25.40 4.55 -6.52
CA ALA A 442 -25.66 4.32 -7.93
C ALA A 442 -24.78 5.18 -8.86
N ILE A 443 -24.49 6.43 -8.47
CA ILE A 443 -23.56 7.31 -9.19
C ILE A 443 -22.13 6.79 -9.10
N LEU A 444 -21.67 6.39 -7.90
CA LEU A 444 -20.31 5.89 -7.66
C LEU A 444 -20.03 4.50 -8.24
N THR A 445 -21.07 3.76 -8.62
CA THR A 445 -20.93 2.48 -9.35
C THR A 445 -21.26 2.61 -10.82
N SER A 446 -21.46 3.83 -11.32
CA SER A 446 -21.74 4.09 -12.73
C SER A 446 -20.47 3.87 -13.58
N PRO A 447 -20.60 3.33 -14.80
CA PRO A 447 -19.53 3.36 -15.78
C PRO A 447 -18.99 4.78 -16.04
N ASN A 448 -19.84 5.82 -15.98
CA ASN A 448 -19.40 7.21 -16.14
C ASN A 448 -18.54 7.71 -14.97
N PHE A 449 -18.62 7.06 -13.81
CA PHE A 449 -17.74 7.33 -12.67
C PHE A 449 -16.47 6.48 -12.70
N ILE A 450 -16.60 5.18 -12.98
CA ILE A 450 -15.49 4.22 -12.92
C ILE A 450 -14.56 4.37 -14.12
N TYR A 451 -15.09 4.71 -15.30
CA TYR A 451 -14.32 4.82 -16.54
C TYR A 451 -14.09 6.26 -16.96
N LEU A 452 -12.92 6.47 -17.53
CA LEU A 452 -12.54 7.67 -18.24
C LEU A 452 -12.88 7.46 -19.72
N ALA A 453 -14.10 7.83 -20.08
CA ALA A 453 -14.57 7.76 -21.45
C ALA A 453 -14.02 8.95 -22.25
N GLU A 454 -13.26 8.64 -23.30
CA GLU A 454 -12.92 9.58 -24.37
C GLU A 454 -13.80 9.21 -25.58
N GLU A 455 -14.58 10.17 -26.09
CA GLU A 455 -15.30 10.02 -27.35
C GLU A 455 -14.23 9.82 -28.44
N GLY A 456 -14.17 8.61 -29.02
CA GLY A 456 -13.09 8.07 -29.88
C GLY A 456 -12.76 8.85 -31.18
N SER A 457 -13.08 10.13 -31.24
CA SER A 457 -12.52 11.10 -32.16
C SER A 457 -11.01 11.27 -31.94
N LYS A 458 -10.27 11.71 -32.98
CA LYS A 458 -8.83 11.95 -32.89
C LYS A 458 -8.45 13.15 -32.00
N LYS A 459 -9.42 13.93 -31.49
CA LYS A 459 -9.18 15.16 -30.72
C LYS A 459 -10.01 15.15 -29.44
N LEU A 460 -9.34 15.19 -28.30
CA LEU A 460 -9.99 15.29 -26.99
C LEU A 460 -10.83 16.57 -26.90
N SER A 461 -12.03 16.43 -26.38
CA SER A 461 -12.85 17.56 -25.91
C SER A 461 -12.18 18.25 -24.73
N ARG A 462 -12.63 19.46 -24.41
CA ARG A 462 -12.11 20.25 -23.29
C ARG A 462 -12.19 19.51 -21.95
N ASN A 463 -13.30 18.82 -21.68
CA ASN A 463 -13.49 18.08 -20.42
C ASN A 463 -12.64 16.81 -20.37
N GLU A 464 -12.44 16.13 -21.49
CA GLU A 464 -11.55 14.98 -21.59
C GLU A 464 -10.09 15.38 -21.38
N LEU A 465 -9.65 16.49 -22.00
CA LEU A 465 -8.31 17.02 -21.78
C LEU A 465 -8.09 17.45 -20.33
N ALA A 466 -9.06 18.16 -19.73
CA ALA A 466 -9.03 18.53 -18.31
C ALA A 466 -8.91 17.28 -17.41
N THR A 467 -9.71 16.25 -17.69
CA THR A 467 -9.72 14.99 -16.95
C THR A 467 -8.38 14.25 -17.12
N ARG A 468 -7.86 14.16 -18.34
CA ARG A 468 -6.58 13.50 -18.60
C ARG A 468 -5.43 14.20 -17.88
N LEU A 469 -5.39 15.53 -17.91
CA LEU A 469 -4.41 16.32 -17.16
C LEU A 469 -4.52 16.11 -15.66
N SER A 470 -5.73 16.09 -15.10
CA SER A 470 -5.94 15.93 -13.66
C SER A 470 -5.58 14.53 -13.17
N TYR A 471 -5.91 13.47 -13.91
CA TYR A 471 -5.51 12.11 -13.53
C TYR A 471 -4.01 11.89 -13.73
N PHE A 472 -3.40 12.54 -14.72
CA PHE A 472 -1.96 12.50 -14.90
C PHE A 472 -1.20 13.20 -13.76
N LEU A 473 -1.58 14.43 -13.39
CA LEU A 473 -0.82 15.24 -12.43
C LEU A 473 -1.28 15.10 -10.98
N TRP A 474 -2.57 14.84 -10.74
CA TRP A 474 -3.15 14.77 -9.39
C TRP A 474 -3.71 13.38 -9.05
N SER A 475 -3.74 12.45 -10.01
CA SER A 475 -4.37 11.14 -9.87
C SER A 475 -5.79 11.24 -9.31
N SER A 476 -6.52 12.28 -9.72
CA SER A 476 -7.86 12.62 -9.22
C SER A 476 -8.59 13.52 -10.21
N MET A 477 -9.85 13.85 -9.90
CA MET A 477 -10.73 14.65 -10.75
C MET A 477 -10.24 16.11 -10.93
N PRO A 478 -10.53 16.75 -12.09
CA PRO A 478 -10.16 18.14 -12.36
C PRO A 478 -10.92 19.09 -11.43
N ASP A 479 -10.33 20.22 -11.03
CA ASP A 479 -11.06 21.25 -10.27
C ASP A 479 -11.96 22.12 -11.16
N ALA A 480 -12.75 22.98 -10.54
CA ALA A 480 -13.69 23.84 -11.27
C ALA A 480 -12.96 24.81 -12.20
N GLU A 481 -11.78 25.30 -11.81
CA GLU A 481 -10.94 26.17 -12.63
C GLU A 481 -10.48 25.45 -13.89
N LEU A 482 -9.96 24.22 -13.76
CA LEU A 482 -9.48 23.43 -14.89
C LEU A 482 -10.62 23.04 -15.86
N LEU A 483 -11.80 22.70 -15.33
CA LEU A 483 -12.98 22.37 -16.16
C LEU A 483 -13.51 23.58 -16.94
N ALA A 484 -13.29 24.79 -16.44
CA ALA A 484 -13.74 26.03 -17.09
C ALA A 484 -12.71 26.61 -18.07
N ALA A 485 -11.43 26.22 -17.97
CA ALA A 485 -10.33 26.78 -18.76
C ALA A 485 -10.37 26.40 -20.24
N SER A 486 -9.97 27.32 -21.12
CA SER A 486 -9.78 27.10 -22.57
C SER A 486 -8.47 26.35 -22.86
N LEU A 487 -8.45 25.05 -22.54
CA LEU A 487 -7.25 24.19 -22.63
C LEU A 487 -6.75 23.95 -24.07
N GLU A 488 -7.53 24.33 -25.07
CA GLU A 488 -7.12 24.38 -26.47
C GLU A 488 -6.09 25.47 -26.77
N GLU A 489 -5.97 26.49 -25.91
CA GLU A 489 -4.98 27.56 -26.03
C GLU A 489 -3.65 27.14 -25.36
N PRO A 490 -2.52 27.08 -26.08
CA PRO A 490 -1.26 26.55 -25.53
C PRO A 490 -0.75 27.27 -24.28
N ASP A 491 -0.93 28.59 -24.20
CA ASP A 491 -0.48 29.37 -23.04
C ASP A 491 -1.38 29.15 -21.82
N VAL A 492 -2.69 29.02 -22.02
CA VAL A 492 -3.65 28.65 -20.96
C VAL A 492 -3.33 27.26 -20.43
N LEU A 493 -3.10 26.29 -21.33
CA LEU A 493 -2.70 24.93 -20.98
C LEU A 493 -1.41 24.93 -20.14
N ARG A 494 -0.36 25.64 -20.59
CA ARG A 494 0.92 25.71 -19.87
C ARG A 494 0.76 26.34 -18.48
N ASN A 495 -0.05 27.41 -18.37
CA ASN A 495 -0.34 28.06 -17.10
C ASN A 495 -1.12 27.15 -16.15
N GLN A 496 -2.10 26.39 -16.64
CA GLN A 496 -2.85 25.42 -15.85
C GLN A 496 -1.94 24.28 -15.38
N VAL A 497 -1.06 23.74 -16.23
CA VAL A 497 -0.07 22.73 -15.82
C VAL A 497 0.85 23.28 -14.72
N GLY A 498 1.37 24.50 -14.88
CA GLY A 498 2.23 25.13 -13.86
C GLY A 498 1.49 25.43 -12.54
N ARG A 499 0.19 25.72 -12.58
CA ARG A 499 -0.66 25.82 -11.38
C ARG A 499 -0.82 24.45 -10.72
N MET A 500 -1.14 23.44 -11.51
CA MET A 500 -1.38 22.08 -11.01
C MET A 500 -0.14 21.45 -10.39
N LEU A 501 1.05 21.66 -10.96
CA LEU A 501 2.30 21.17 -10.39
C LEU A 501 2.62 21.81 -9.02
N ARG A 502 2.23 23.07 -8.80
CA ARG A 502 2.40 23.77 -7.51
C ARG A 502 1.33 23.41 -6.47
N ASP A 503 0.23 22.78 -6.87
CA ASP A 503 -0.82 22.34 -5.96
C ASP A 503 -0.34 21.10 -5.17
N PRO A 504 -0.60 21.00 -3.85
CA PRO A 504 -0.21 19.85 -3.04
C PRO A 504 -0.67 18.48 -3.59
N ARG A 505 -1.75 18.44 -4.37
CA ARG A 505 -2.21 17.21 -5.03
C ARG A 505 -1.20 16.64 -6.03
N SER A 506 -0.25 17.43 -6.53
CA SER A 506 0.81 16.95 -7.42
C SER A 506 1.79 15.98 -6.76
N SER A 507 1.79 15.87 -5.43
CA SER A 507 2.48 14.78 -4.73
C SER A 507 2.04 13.40 -5.24
N ALA A 508 0.78 13.24 -5.64
CA ALA A 508 0.28 12.00 -6.21
C ALA A 508 1.00 11.62 -7.51
N PHE A 509 1.38 12.59 -8.35
CA PHE A 509 2.19 12.32 -9.54
C PHE A 509 3.58 11.81 -9.15
N VAL A 510 4.25 12.48 -8.20
CA VAL A 510 5.58 12.05 -7.72
C VAL A 510 5.53 10.64 -7.16
N GLU A 511 4.61 10.37 -6.25
CA GLU A 511 4.45 9.08 -5.58
C GLU A 511 4.08 7.96 -6.57
N ASN A 512 3.11 8.20 -7.45
CA ASN A 512 2.66 7.18 -8.39
C ASN A 512 3.65 6.94 -9.51
N PHE A 513 4.17 8.00 -10.13
CA PHE A 513 5.09 7.88 -11.26
C PHE A 513 6.42 7.28 -10.80
N ALA A 514 7.07 7.85 -9.78
CA ALA A 514 8.34 7.33 -9.28
C ALA A 514 8.17 5.95 -8.63
N GLY A 515 7.05 5.71 -7.94
CA GLY A 515 6.75 4.42 -7.33
C GLY A 515 6.64 3.27 -8.33
N GLN A 516 6.09 3.53 -9.52
CA GLN A 516 5.97 2.57 -10.61
C GLN A 516 7.29 2.48 -11.40
N TRP A 517 7.78 3.61 -11.89
CA TRP A 517 9.01 3.68 -12.69
C TRP A 517 10.21 3.06 -11.97
N LEU A 518 10.42 3.38 -10.70
CA LEU A 518 11.60 2.91 -9.98
C LEU A 518 11.34 1.62 -9.18
N GLY A 519 10.10 1.11 -9.19
CA GLY A 519 9.70 -0.06 -8.42
C GLY A 519 9.65 0.17 -6.90
N LEU A 520 9.50 1.42 -6.44
CA LEU A 520 9.47 1.74 -4.99
C LEU A 520 8.27 1.14 -4.25
N ARG A 521 7.24 0.71 -4.99
CA ARG A 521 6.08 0.00 -4.43
C ARG A 521 6.42 -1.42 -3.97
N LYS A 522 7.47 -2.04 -4.55
CA LYS A 522 7.98 -3.36 -4.14
C LYS A 522 8.79 -3.30 -2.85
N LEU A 523 9.23 -2.11 -2.45
CA LEU A 523 9.93 -1.91 -1.19
C LEU A 523 8.98 -2.32 -0.06
N GLY A 524 9.39 -3.31 0.75
CA GLY A 524 8.58 -3.90 1.81
C GLY A 524 7.90 -5.23 1.47
N GLU A 525 7.87 -5.66 0.19
CA GLU A 525 7.33 -6.99 -0.18
C GLU A 525 8.20 -8.14 0.32
N MET A 526 9.53 -7.97 0.26
CA MET A 526 10.52 -8.89 0.84
C MET A 526 11.38 -8.12 1.85
N PRO A 527 10.83 -7.81 3.05
CA PRO A 527 11.50 -6.94 3.99
C PRO A 527 12.73 -7.65 4.62
N PRO A 528 13.74 -6.89 5.10
CA PRO A 528 14.93 -7.47 5.67
C PRO A 528 14.68 -8.33 6.92
N ASP A 529 15.49 -9.34 7.20
CA ASP A 529 15.33 -10.17 8.42
C ASP A 529 15.29 -9.29 9.70
N PRO A 530 14.17 -9.25 10.47
CA PRO A 530 14.03 -8.41 11.66
C PRO A 530 15.05 -8.69 12.76
N GLU A 531 15.55 -9.92 12.88
CA GLU A 531 16.53 -10.26 13.92
C GLU A 531 17.89 -9.64 13.62
N LYS A 532 18.27 -9.58 12.34
CA LYS A 532 19.56 -9.09 11.86
C LYS A 532 19.55 -7.59 11.54
N ASN A 533 18.39 -7.05 11.17
CA ASN A 533 18.23 -5.68 10.71
C ASN A 533 17.34 -4.85 11.65
N ARG A 534 17.53 -4.95 12.97
CA ARG A 534 16.69 -4.24 13.95
C ARG A 534 16.61 -2.73 13.71
N GLY A 535 17.72 -2.12 13.32
CA GLY A 535 17.77 -0.69 12.98
C GLY A 535 16.83 -0.31 11.84
N TYR A 536 16.62 -1.20 10.85
CA TYR A 536 15.70 -0.95 9.74
C TYR A 536 14.27 -0.69 10.21
N TYR A 537 13.82 -1.46 11.21
CA TYR A 537 12.48 -1.34 11.78
C TYR A 537 12.38 -0.26 12.85
N ALA A 538 13.41 -0.14 13.69
CA ALA A 538 13.44 0.85 14.76
C ALA A 538 13.44 2.29 14.23
N ASP A 539 14.12 2.52 13.10
CA ASP A 539 14.27 3.83 12.48
C ASP A 539 13.28 4.08 11.32
N ASP A 540 12.30 3.19 11.09
CA ASP A 540 11.36 3.23 9.96
C ASP A 540 12.05 3.51 8.61
N LEU A 541 13.15 2.78 8.35
CA LEU A 541 14.03 3.06 7.22
C LEU A 541 13.33 2.86 5.88
N GLU A 542 12.32 1.99 5.81
CA GLU A 542 11.54 1.79 4.60
C GLU A 542 10.88 3.09 4.13
N SER A 543 10.15 3.73 5.05
CA SER A 543 9.48 5.01 4.81
C SER A 543 10.51 6.09 4.49
N ALA A 544 11.59 6.17 5.26
CA ALA A 544 12.63 7.17 5.08
C ALA A 544 13.34 7.06 3.71
N MET A 545 13.66 5.83 3.27
CA MET A 545 14.28 5.58 1.96
C MET A 545 13.35 5.93 0.80
N ARG A 546 12.07 5.61 0.92
CA ARG A 546 11.06 5.96 -0.09
C ARG A 546 10.93 7.48 -0.21
N GLU A 547 10.88 8.16 0.93
CA GLU A 547 10.78 9.61 1.00
C GLU A 547 12.02 10.35 0.46
N GLU A 548 13.23 9.85 0.70
CA GLU A 548 14.46 10.37 0.06
C GLU A 548 14.29 10.44 -1.47
N THR A 549 13.74 9.36 -2.04
CA THR A 549 13.61 9.20 -3.50
C THR A 549 12.53 10.11 -4.07
N HIS A 550 11.38 10.20 -3.39
CA HIS A 550 10.33 11.14 -3.73
C HIS A 550 10.82 12.60 -3.66
N ARG A 551 11.62 12.95 -2.66
CA ARG A 551 12.19 14.29 -2.52
C ARG A 551 13.18 14.63 -3.61
N LEU A 552 14.07 13.70 -4.00
CA LEU A 552 14.95 13.91 -5.14
C LEU A 552 14.14 14.18 -6.42
N PHE A 553 13.15 13.34 -6.70
CA PHE A 553 12.29 13.49 -7.87
C PHE A 553 11.55 14.83 -7.85
N ARG A 554 10.93 15.16 -6.71
CA ARG A 554 10.21 16.42 -6.52
C ARG A 554 11.11 17.63 -6.69
N HIS A 555 12.32 17.60 -6.15
CA HIS A 555 13.27 18.70 -6.26
C HIS A 555 13.72 18.95 -7.72
N ILE A 556 13.94 17.88 -8.48
CA ILE A 556 14.25 17.97 -9.91
C ILE A 556 13.05 18.54 -10.68
N LEU A 557 11.83 18.07 -10.39
CA LEU A 557 10.60 18.51 -11.02
C LEU A 557 10.29 19.99 -10.74
N ASP A 558 10.25 20.37 -9.46
CA ASP A 558 9.87 21.72 -9.01
C ASP A 558 10.90 22.77 -9.46
N GLY A 559 12.18 22.38 -9.53
CA GLY A 559 13.27 23.23 -10.01
C GLY A 559 13.45 23.23 -11.53
N ASN A 560 12.68 22.44 -12.29
CA ASN A 560 12.91 22.16 -13.72
C ASN A 560 14.39 21.85 -14.01
N ARG A 561 14.99 21.01 -13.16
CA ARG A 561 16.41 20.67 -13.20
C ARG A 561 16.69 19.63 -14.29
N SER A 562 17.97 19.37 -14.55
CA SER A 562 18.34 18.33 -15.50
C SER A 562 17.94 16.96 -14.97
N ILE A 563 17.29 16.16 -15.82
CA ILE A 563 16.99 14.74 -15.53
C ILE A 563 18.26 13.93 -15.28
N LEU A 564 19.43 14.40 -15.73
CA LEU A 564 20.71 13.74 -15.48
C LEU A 564 21.06 13.73 -13.98
N GLU A 565 20.47 14.61 -13.18
CA GLU A 565 20.64 14.61 -11.73
C GLU A 565 20.09 13.31 -11.08
N PHE A 566 19.16 12.58 -11.71
CA PHE A 566 18.79 11.24 -11.28
C PHE A 566 19.96 10.23 -11.36
N ILE A 567 20.97 10.50 -12.20
CA ILE A 567 22.15 9.65 -12.35
C ILE A 567 23.27 10.13 -11.43
N ASN A 568 23.51 11.44 -11.35
CA ASN A 568 24.75 11.98 -10.77
C ASN A 568 24.58 13.17 -9.82
N ALA A 569 23.42 13.36 -9.20
CA ALA A 569 23.26 14.38 -8.16
C ALA A 569 24.35 14.25 -7.09
N ASP A 570 24.96 15.39 -6.76
CA ASP A 570 25.95 15.58 -5.69
C ASP A 570 25.28 15.98 -4.36
N TYR A 571 23.98 15.72 -4.23
CA TYR A 571 23.19 15.95 -3.05
C TYR A 571 22.15 14.84 -2.87
N THR A 572 21.64 14.68 -1.65
CA THR A 572 20.46 13.86 -1.35
C THR A 572 19.63 14.50 -0.22
N PHE A 573 18.54 13.86 0.20
CA PHE A 573 17.66 14.32 1.27
C PHE A 573 17.69 13.33 2.42
N LEU A 574 18.11 13.78 3.61
CA LEU A 574 18.28 12.92 4.78
C LEU A 574 17.51 13.48 5.98
N ASN A 575 16.88 12.59 6.74
CA ASN A 575 16.54 12.80 8.14
C ASN A 575 17.57 12.07 9.04
N ALA A 576 17.42 12.18 10.36
CA ALA A 576 18.35 11.61 11.33
C ALA A 576 18.50 10.08 11.19
N ALA A 577 17.38 9.37 10.96
CA ALA A 577 17.35 7.93 10.72
C ALA A 577 18.21 7.53 9.52
N LEU A 578 17.94 8.13 8.35
CA LEU A 578 18.64 7.79 7.11
C LEU A 578 20.11 8.23 7.15
N ALA A 579 20.41 9.36 7.79
CA ALA A 579 21.78 9.83 7.99
C ALA A 579 22.60 8.86 8.86
N ARG A 580 22.04 8.34 9.96
CA ARG A 580 22.66 7.28 10.77
C ARG A 580 22.91 6.03 9.94
N HIS A 581 21.90 5.58 9.20
CA HIS A 581 21.99 4.39 8.35
C HIS A 581 23.07 4.55 7.26
N TYR A 582 23.22 5.75 6.70
CA TYR A 582 24.20 6.03 5.67
C TYR A 582 25.59 6.39 6.19
N GLY A 583 25.75 6.58 7.51
CA GLY A 583 27.00 7.01 8.12
C GLY A 583 27.36 8.46 7.79
N ILE A 584 26.39 9.32 7.50
CA ILE A 584 26.59 10.73 7.15
C ILE A 584 26.35 11.59 8.40
N PRO A 585 27.39 12.19 9.01
CA PRO A 585 27.22 12.99 10.23
C PRO A 585 26.60 14.36 9.93
N GLY A 586 26.06 15.00 10.97
CA GLY A 586 25.58 16.39 10.92
C GLY A 586 24.08 16.57 10.69
N VAL A 587 23.32 15.48 10.56
CA VAL A 587 21.85 15.48 10.44
C VAL A 587 21.25 14.82 11.67
N ASN A 588 20.62 15.62 12.54
CA ASN A 588 20.04 15.16 13.81
C ASN A 588 18.53 15.44 13.93
N SER A 589 17.90 15.93 12.86
CA SER A 589 16.46 16.22 12.81
C SER A 589 15.69 15.08 12.16
N ASP A 590 14.49 14.79 12.64
CA ASP A 590 13.57 13.85 12.00
C ASP A 590 12.97 14.42 10.70
N GLU A 591 13.08 15.73 10.49
CA GLU A 591 12.76 16.37 9.22
C GLU A 591 13.86 16.14 8.17
N PHE A 592 13.43 15.91 6.94
CA PHE A 592 14.33 15.78 5.80
C PHE A 592 14.95 17.13 5.42
N GLN A 593 16.28 17.14 5.30
CA GLN A 593 17.03 18.27 4.77
C GLN A 593 17.92 17.85 3.61
N MET A 594 18.17 18.78 2.70
CA MET A 594 19.11 18.56 1.60
C MET A 594 20.54 18.56 2.12
N VAL A 595 21.31 17.56 1.74
CA VAL A 595 22.70 17.37 2.17
C VAL A 595 23.58 17.20 0.95
N THR A 596 24.64 18.01 0.85
CA THR A 596 25.69 17.84 -0.16
C THR A 596 26.50 16.58 0.13
N LEU A 597 26.66 15.74 -0.89
CA LEU A 597 27.38 14.48 -0.81
C LEU A 597 28.87 14.68 -1.10
N LYS A 598 29.69 13.95 -0.36
CA LYS A 598 31.12 13.83 -0.59
C LYS A 598 31.44 12.48 -1.22
N ALA A 599 32.61 12.35 -1.82
CA ALA A 599 33.02 11.11 -2.50
C ALA A 599 33.07 9.89 -1.55
N ASP A 600 33.47 10.09 -0.30
CA ASP A 600 33.53 9.06 0.75
C ASP A 600 32.15 8.63 1.27
N HIS A 601 31.09 9.37 0.96
CA HIS A 601 29.72 8.92 1.23
C HIS A 601 29.29 7.80 0.26
N HIS A 602 30.00 7.60 -0.86
CA HIS A 602 29.71 6.61 -1.91
C HIS A 602 28.30 6.67 -2.52
N ARG A 603 27.58 7.79 -2.34
CA ARG A 603 26.19 7.99 -2.80
C ARG A 603 26.09 9.05 -3.90
N GLY A 604 24.90 9.23 -4.43
CA GLY A 604 24.56 10.25 -5.43
C GLY A 604 23.75 9.66 -6.59
N GLY A 605 22.72 10.40 -6.99
CA GLY A 605 21.67 9.89 -7.85
C GLY A 605 20.98 8.63 -7.30
N LEU A 606 20.13 8.03 -8.13
CA LEU A 606 19.29 6.89 -7.76
C LEU A 606 20.08 5.62 -7.42
N LEU A 607 21.26 5.43 -8.02
CA LEU A 607 22.12 4.26 -7.72
C LEU A 607 22.62 4.26 -6.26
N GLY A 608 22.66 5.42 -5.61
CA GLY A 608 23.05 5.56 -4.21
C GLY A 608 21.88 5.51 -3.22
N HIS A 609 20.63 5.41 -3.66
CA HIS A 609 19.47 5.43 -2.78
C HIS A 609 19.21 4.05 -2.16
N GLY A 610 18.94 4.03 -0.86
CA GLY A 610 18.62 2.80 -0.12
C GLY A 610 17.37 2.12 -0.64
N SER A 611 16.38 2.90 -1.07
CA SER A 611 15.12 2.41 -1.64
C SER A 611 15.34 1.47 -2.83
N ILE A 612 16.20 1.86 -3.76
CA ILE A 612 16.55 1.07 -4.95
C ILE A 612 17.36 -0.16 -4.54
N LEU A 613 18.36 0.02 -3.68
CA LEU A 613 19.27 -1.04 -3.26
C LEU A 613 18.53 -2.15 -2.50
N THR A 614 17.52 -1.79 -1.72
CA THR A 614 16.66 -2.71 -0.97
C THR A 614 15.58 -3.31 -1.86
N ALA A 615 14.89 -2.54 -2.69
CA ALA A 615 13.85 -3.06 -3.60
C ALA A 615 14.40 -4.05 -4.65
N THR A 616 15.71 -4.01 -4.92
CA THR A 616 16.41 -4.93 -5.83
C THR A 616 17.17 -6.05 -5.09
N SER A 617 16.72 -6.39 -3.88
CA SER A 617 17.28 -7.44 -3.02
C SER A 617 16.15 -8.32 -2.43
N ASN A 618 16.50 -9.43 -1.75
CA ASN A 618 15.52 -10.37 -1.17
C ASN A 618 15.40 -10.31 0.36
N GLY A 619 15.83 -9.20 0.98
CA GLY A 619 15.82 -9.02 2.43
C GLY A 619 16.89 -9.77 3.23
N ILE A 620 17.65 -10.68 2.60
CA ILE A 620 18.74 -11.41 3.27
C ILE A 620 20.08 -11.12 2.62
N GLU A 621 20.10 -11.10 1.29
CA GLU A 621 21.30 -10.92 0.48
C GLU A 621 21.04 -10.04 -0.74
N THR A 622 22.13 -9.62 -1.37
CA THR A 622 22.08 -8.81 -2.59
C THR A 622 21.74 -9.68 -3.80
N GLN A 623 21.06 -9.10 -4.78
CA GLN A 623 20.76 -9.77 -6.06
C GLN A 623 21.37 -8.99 -7.23
N PRO A 624 22.64 -9.27 -7.61
CA PRO A 624 23.33 -8.55 -8.69
C PRO A 624 22.58 -8.60 -10.02
N VAL A 625 22.00 -9.75 -10.37
CA VAL A 625 21.23 -9.91 -11.61
C VAL A 625 20.06 -8.93 -11.60
N VAL A 626 19.26 -8.90 -10.53
CA VAL A 626 18.10 -8.01 -10.40
C VAL A 626 18.52 -6.53 -10.43
N ARG A 627 19.61 -6.16 -9.76
CA ARG A 627 20.18 -4.79 -9.84
C ARG A 627 20.60 -4.41 -11.26
N GLY A 628 21.27 -5.31 -11.97
CA GLY A 628 21.68 -5.09 -13.35
C GLY A 628 20.50 -4.95 -14.30
N VAL A 629 19.48 -5.80 -14.16
CA VAL A 629 18.22 -5.71 -14.89
C VAL A 629 17.53 -4.38 -14.61
N TRP A 630 17.43 -3.98 -13.34
CA TRP A 630 16.81 -2.71 -12.95
C TRP A 630 17.48 -1.51 -13.63
N ILE A 631 18.82 -1.48 -13.73
CA ILE A 631 19.55 -0.42 -14.45
C ILE A 631 19.23 -0.44 -15.95
N LEU A 632 19.21 -1.62 -16.56
CA LEU A 632 18.92 -1.77 -18.00
C LEU A 632 17.49 -1.35 -18.35
N GLU A 633 16.54 -1.73 -17.51
CA GLU A 633 15.11 -1.46 -17.69
C GLU A 633 14.76 -0.01 -17.38
N ASN A 634 15.09 0.45 -16.16
CA ASN A 634 14.57 1.72 -15.64
C ASN A 634 15.42 2.93 -16.00
N LEU A 635 16.71 2.76 -16.32
CA LEU A 635 17.57 3.86 -16.73
C LEU A 635 17.88 3.83 -18.23
N LEU A 636 18.23 2.68 -18.79
CA LEU A 636 18.65 2.58 -20.19
C LEU A 636 17.51 2.29 -21.17
N GLY A 637 16.31 1.89 -20.71
CA GLY A 637 15.20 1.52 -21.58
C GLY A 637 15.52 0.32 -22.49
N THR A 638 16.40 -0.58 -22.05
CA THR A 638 16.83 -1.77 -22.82
C THR A 638 16.69 -3.05 -21.98
N PRO A 639 15.48 -3.39 -21.51
CA PRO A 639 15.25 -4.55 -20.66
C PRO A 639 15.76 -5.83 -21.34
N PRO A 640 16.40 -6.74 -20.59
CA PRO A 640 16.78 -8.05 -21.13
C PRO A 640 15.52 -8.89 -21.41
N PRO A 641 15.60 -9.88 -22.32
CA PRO A 641 14.51 -10.83 -22.51
C PRO A 641 14.27 -11.63 -21.21
N PRO A 642 13.04 -12.17 -21.02
CA PRO A 642 12.75 -13.03 -19.88
C PRO A 642 13.66 -14.27 -19.87
N PRO A 643 13.97 -14.83 -18.69
CA PRO A 643 14.82 -16.01 -18.59
C PRO A 643 14.18 -17.20 -19.32
N PRO A 644 14.98 -18.06 -19.97
CA PRO A 644 14.48 -19.30 -20.54
C PRO A 644 13.78 -20.17 -19.46
N PRO A 645 12.63 -20.78 -19.77
CA PRO A 645 11.78 -21.45 -18.78
C PRO A 645 12.37 -22.73 -18.18
N ASP A 646 13.40 -23.30 -18.82
CA ASP A 646 13.99 -24.59 -18.43
C ASP A 646 15.29 -24.43 -17.63
N ILE A 647 15.61 -23.21 -17.16
CA ILE A 647 16.80 -22.92 -16.38
C ILE A 647 16.44 -22.84 -14.90
N GLU A 648 16.99 -23.74 -14.10
CA GLU A 648 16.83 -23.70 -12.64
C GLU A 648 17.41 -22.39 -12.08
N PRO A 649 16.73 -21.76 -11.11
CA PRO A 649 17.28 -20.61 -10.38
C PRO A 649 18.62 -20.96 -9.75
N ILE A 650 19.53 -19.98 -9.66
CA ILE A 650 20.77 -20.15 -8.91
C ILE A 650 20.39 -20.33 -7.43
N GLU A 651 20.59 -21.54 -6.90
CA GLU A 651 20.35 -21.81 -5.48
C GLU A 651 21.22 -20.88 -4.61
N PRO A 652 20.64 -20.19 -3.61
CA PRO A 652 21.40 -19.43 -2.63
C PRO A 652 22.39 -20.35 -1.92
N ASP A 653 23.67 -19.96 -1.87
CA ASP A 653 24.65 -20.73 -1.10
C ASP A 653 24.46 -20.49 0.40
N THR A 654 23.54 -21.25 0.99
CA THR A 654 23.23 -21.25 2.42
C THR A 654 24.45 -21.62 3.30
N ARG A 655 25.42 -22.34 2.73
CA ARG A 655 26.68 -22.72 3.38
C ARG A 655 27.77 -21.66 3.16
N GLY A 656 27.52 -20.67 2.29
CA GLY A 656 28.40 -19.62 1.79
C GLY A 656 29.84 -20.07 1.57
N LEU A 657 30.01 -21.12 0.80
CA LEU A 657 31.29 -21.61 0.31
C LEU A 657 31.75 -20.83 -0.93
N ASN A 658 30.82 -20.20 -1.66
CA ASN A 658 31.04 -19.45 -2.89
C ASN A 658 30.59 -17.99 -2.75
N THR A 659 31.30 -17.10 -3.43
CA THR A 659 30.86 -15.71 -3.63
C THR A 659 29.80 -15.66 -4.73
N MET A 660 28.87 -14.69 -4.69
CA MET A 660 27.87 -14.50 -5.75
C MET A 660 28.51 -14.40 -7.15
N ARG A 661 29.66 -13.72 -7.27
CA ARG A 661 30.47 -13.69 -8.50
C ARG A 661 30.77 -15.09 -9.05
N LYS A 662 31.31 -15.99 -8.24
CA LYS A 662 31.63 -17.37 -8.64
C LYS A 662 30.41 -18.17 -9.05
N LEU A 663 29.28 -17.98 -8.36
CA LEU A 663 28.01 -18.63 -8.72
C LEU A 663 27.53 -18.15 -10.08
N MET A 664 27.58 -16.84 -10.34
CA MET A 664 27.22 -16.25 -11.61
C MET A 664 28.19 -16.66 -12.73
N GLU A 665 29.50 -16.69 -12.48
CA GLU A 665 30.50 -17.18 -13.44
C GLU A 665 30.20 -18.61 -13.88
N LYS A 666 29.90 -19.51 -12.95
CA LYS A 666 29.47 -20.88 -13.26
C LYS A 666 28.16 -20.91 -14.04
N HIS A 667 27.19 -20.05 -13.71
CA HIS A 667 25.91 -19.97 -14.42
C HIS A 667 26.10 -19.51 -15.89
N ARG A 668 27.10 -18.67 -16.15
CA ARG A 668 27.43 -18.15 -17.48
C ARG A 668 28.21 -19.11 -18.36
N ASP A 669 28.66 -20.25 -17.84
CA ASP A 669 29.31 -21.29 -18.67
C ASP A 669 28.34 -21.83 -19.75
N ASN A 670 27.03 -21.65 -19.56
CA ASN A 670 26.04 -21.88 -20.60
C ASN A 670 26.02 -20.72 -21.62
N PRO A 671 26.30 -20.98 -22.92
CA PRO A 671 26.31 -19.96 -23.96
C PRO A 671 25.00 -19.16 -24.08
N THR A 672 23.86 -19.80 -23.82
CA THR A 672 22.54 -19.15 -23.87
C THR A 672 22.39 -18.11 -22.75
N CYS A 673 22.87 -18.42 -21.55
CA CYS A 673 22.85 -17.48 -20.43
C CYS A 673 23.84 -16.32 -20.65
N PHE A 674 25.04 -16.63 -21.18
CA PHE A 674 26.10 -15.66 -21.36
C PHE A 674 25.68 -14.45 -22.21
N GLU A 675 24.89 -14.65 -23.27
CA GLU A 675 24.51 -13.58 -24.20
C GLU A 675 23.72 -12.45 -23.54
N CYS A 676 22.85 -12.77 -22.59
CA CYS A 676 22.14 -11.75 -21.80
C CYS A 676 22.99 -11.27 -20.63
N HIS A 677 23.61 -12.19 -19.89
CA HIS A 677 24.37 -11.90 -18.69
C HIS A 677 25.60 -11.00 -18.92
N ARG A 678 26.21 -11.03 -20.11
CA ARG A 678 27.29 -10.09 -20.47
C ARG A 678 26.85 -8.61 -20.47
N ARG A 679 25.55 -8.33 -20.51
CA ARG A 679 24.97 -6.97 -20.38
C ARG A 679 24.53 -6.66 -18.95
N ILE A 680 24.11 -7.68 -18.21
CA ILE A 680 23.51 -7.55 -16.88
C ILE A 680 24.59 -7.53 -15.79
N ASP A 681 25.45 -8.53 -15.79
CA ASP A 681 26.37 -8.82 -14.69
C ASP A 681 27.39 -7.70 -14.42
N PRO A 682 27.99 -7.04 -15.44
CA PRO A 682 28.90 -5.94 -15.16
C PRO A 682 28.25 -4.81 -14.36
N LEU A 683 26.97 -4.52 -14.62
CA LEU A 683 26.20 -3.49 -13.91
C LEU A 683 25.81 -3.98 -12.51
N GLY A 684 25.32 -5.21 -12.41
CA GLY A 684 24.93 -5.83 -11.15
C GLY A 684 26.07 -5.99 -10.14
N LEU A 685 27.18 -6.58 -10.58
CA LEU A 685 28.35 -6.85 -9.75
C LEU A 685 29.02 -5.56 -9.29
N ALA A 686 28.97 -4.51 -10.11
CA ALA A 686 29.49 -3.20 -9.72
C ALA A 686 28.68 -2.53 -8.60
N MET A 687 27.47 -2.99 -8.32
CA MET A 687 26.66 -2.53 -7.18
C MET A 687 26.87 -3.37 -5.91
N GLU A 688 27.71 -4.40 -5.92
CA GLU A 688 27.86 -5.32 -4.78
C GLU A 688 28.53 -4.69 -3.55
N ASN A 689 29.21 -3.56 -3.73
CA ASN A 689 29.70 -2.74 -2.62
C ASN A 689 28.59 -2.17 -1.75
N PHE A 690 27.33 -2.19 -2.20
CA PHE A 690 26.18 -1.99 -1.33
C PHE A 690 25.59 -3.33 -0.91
N ASP A 691 25.30 -3.51 0.38
CA ASP A 691 24.55 -4.67 0.86
C ASP A 691 23.05 -4.57 0.52
N HIS A 692 22.25 -5.51 1.04
CA HIS A 692 20.82 -5.64 0.76
C HIS A 692 19.96 -4.53 1.38
N VAL A 693 20.48 -3.77 2.35
CA VAL A 693 19.85 -2.58 2.93
C VAL A 693 20.53 -1.28 2.48
N GLY A 694 21.45 -1.38 1.52
CA GLY A 694 22.14 -0.25 0.92
C GLY A 694 23.27 0.34 1.74
N VAL A 695 23.86 -0.41 2.69
CA VAL A 695 25.06 -0.01 3.43
C VAL A 695 26.31 -0.38 2.63
N TRP A 696 27.30 0.52 2.62
CA TRP A 696 28.56 0.29 1.92
C TRP A 696 29.42 -0.78 2.62
N ARG A 697 30.05 -1.65 1.82
CA ARG A 697 30.91 -2.75 2.27
C ARG A 697 32.03 -3.02 1.27
N GLU A 698 33.18 -3.46 1.80
CA GLU A 698 34.32 -3.95 0.99
C GLU A 698 34.40 -5.48 0.96
N ARG A 699 33.67 -6.15 1.85
CA ARG A 699 33.71 -7.60 2.03
C ARG A 699 32.30 -8.17 2.18
N TYR A 700 32.14 -9.40 1.71
CA TYR A 700 30.97 -10.20 2.07
C TYR A 700 31.04 -10.61 3.55
N ALA A 701 29.91 -11.06 4.12
CA ALA A 701 29.79 -11.53 5.50
C ALA A 701 30.84 -12.60 5.90
N LYS A 702 31.45 -13.28 4.92
CA LYS A 702 32.47 -14.33 5.10
C LYS A 702 33.91 -13.86 4.84
N LYS A 703 34.17 -12.55 4.96
CA LYS A 703 35.49 -11.88 4.81
C LYS A 703 36.12 -11.91 3.40
N SER A 704 35.51 -12.55 2.40
CA SER A 704 35.95 -12.43 1.01
C SER A 704 35.80 -10.99 0.51
N LEU A 705 36.80 -10.52 -0.24
CA LEU A 705 36.76 -9.20 -0.87
C LEU A 705 35.69 -9.17 -1.96
N ILE A 706 35.01 -8.03 -2.05
CA ILE A 706 34.10 -7.75 -3.16
C ILE A 706 34.96 -7.36 -4.36
N ASP A 707 34.71 -8.02 -5.49
CA ASP A 707 35.24 -7.62 -6.78
C ASP A 707 34.08 -7.00 -7.58
N PRO A 708 34.04 -5.67 -7.74
CA PRO A 708 32.99 -5.00 -8.51
C PRO A 708 33.34 -4.87 -10.00
N SER A 709 34.45 -5.47 -10.46
CA SER A 709 34.94 -5.26 -11.82
C SER A 709 34.12 -6.04 -12.87
N GLY A 710 33.95 -5.43 -14.02
CA GLY A 710 33.23 -5.99 -15.15
C GLY A 710 33.55 -5.22 -16.44
N LYS A 711 33.08 -5.76 -17.56
CA LYS A 711 33.27 -5.13 -18.87
C LYS A 711 31.95 -5.18 -19.63
N MET A 712 31.50 -4.03 -20.12
CA MET A 712 30.34 -3.94 -21.00
C MET A 712 30.64 -4.53 -22.38
N VAL A 713 29.58 -4.78 -23.16
CA VAL A 713 29.69 -5.37 -24.52
C VAL A 713 30.53 -4.51 -25.47
N ASP A 714 30.49 -3.18 -25.30
CA ASP A 714 31.31 -2.22 -26.06
C ASP A 714 32.78 -2.16 -25.59
N GLY A 715 33.11 -2.94 -24.56
CA GLY A 715 34.43 -2.99 -23.96
C GLY A 715 34.67 -1.98 -22.84
N THR A 716 33.70 -1.15 -22.47
CA THR A 716 33.85 -0.18 -21.38
C THR A 716 34.05 -0.89 -20.05
N PRO A 717 35.13 -0.59 -19.29
CA PRO A 717 35.31 -1.14 -17.96
C PRO A 717 34.30 -0.53 -16.98
N ILE A 718 33.73 -1.39 -16.15
CA ILE A 718 32.86 -1.03 -15.02
C ILE A 718 33.53 -1.55 -13.75
N GLY A 719 33.61 -0.73 -12.72
CA GLY A 719 34.21 -1.03 -11.43
C GLY A 719 33.62 -0.13 -10.36
N GLY A 720 32.43 -0.50 -9.88
CA GLY A 720 31.71 0.24 -8.83
C GLY A 720 30.64 1.21 -9.36
N PRO A 721 29.81 1.79 -8.47
CA PRO A 721 28.68 2.63 -8.85
C PRO A 721 29.06 3.87 -9.67
N ASP A 722 30.17 4.53 -9.34
CA ASP A 722 30.62 5.75 -10.05
C ASP A 722 30.97 5.48 -11.51
N SER A 723 31.51 4.30 -11.80
CA SER A 723 31.80 3.90 -13.19
C SER A 723 30.51 3.68 -14.00
N ILE A 724 29.44 3.19 -13.36
CA ILE A 724 28.12 3.09 -13.99
C ILE A 724 27.58 4.48 -14.28
N ARG A 725 27.64 5.42 -13.32
CA ARG A 725 27.21 6.82 -13.55
C ARG A 725 27.95 7.43 -14.75
N ASN A 726 29.27 7.29 -14.79
CA ASN A 726 30.09 7.77 -15.91
C ASN A 726 29.72 7.09 -17.23
N TYR A 727 29.40 5.79 -17.22
CA TYR A 727 28.93 5.06 -18.39
C TYR A 727 27.58 5.59 -18.91
N LEU A 728 26.65 5.90 -18.02
CA LEU A 728 25.35 6.48 -18.36
C LEU A 728 25.48 7.93 -18.84
N LEU A 729 26.32 8.75 -18.20
CA LEU A 729 26.57 10.15 -18.58
C LEU A 729 27.28 10.30 -19.92
N LYS A 730 27.93 9.26 -20.44
CA LYS A 730 28.44 9.27 -21.84
C LYS A 730 27.33 9.06 -22.89
N ARG A 731 26.11 8.79 -22.45
CA ARG A 731 24.94 8.45 -23.28
C ARG A 731 23.78 9.42 -23.05
N THR A 732 24.05 10.69 -22.74
CA THR A 732 23.02 11.71 -22.48
C THR A 732 21.93 11.78 -23.55
N ASN A 733 22.29 11.53 -24.82
CA ASN A 733 21.37 11.53 -25.96
C ASN A 733 20.29 10.44 -25.90
N GLN A 734 20.41 9.46 -24.99
CA GLN A 734 19.37 8.47 -24.74
C GLN A 734 18.33 8.96 -23.72
N PHE A 735 18.62 10.06 -23.02
CA PHE A 735 17.80 10.64 -21.96
C PHE A 735 17.15 11.97 -22.38
N THR A 736 17.79 12.73 -23.27
CA THR A 736 17.32 14.01 -23.84
C THR A 736 16.81 13.84 -25.25
#